data_AF-A0A1B0FQK1-F1
#
_entry.id   AF-A0A1B0FQK1-F1
#
_cell.length_a   1.000
_cell.length_b   1.000
_cell.length_c   1.000
_cell.angle_alpha   90.00
_cell.angle_beta   90.00
_cell.angle_gamma   90.00
#
_symmetry.space_group_name_H-M   'P 1'
#
loop_
_entity.id
_entity.type
_entity.pdbx_description
1 polymer ?
#
loop_
_entity_poly.entity_id
_entity_poly.type
_entity_poly.pdbx_seq_one_letter_code
_entity_poly.pdbx_strand_id
1 'polypeptide(L)'
;MTGYMKVFNERYLTLSKGVDETIDSWFLMSSPGPVLTIVMIYLLFVLKIGPALMKNRKPYNLKTVMIVYNAFQVCYSIWMCRRSWRESRITDTLLSKKCEILRTREQSLDLYSGAWFYFFSKIIDLLDTTFFVLRKKQSQVSFLHVYHHTVTATFSWMYLKYAPGEQGVVIGILNSGVHIIMYFYYLVAAMGPQYQKFLWWKKYMTSIQLIQFVLIMIYMVTIALKGCNMPKTLTFFFIANTLVFLYLFGNFYRKTYRDSKAHHKATKAALRAASGLGCVPTKSFLDQGDQMKRLIDANNNNNYSRIDGWLFMSSPGPLLLLLITYLTFVLFIGPALMRTRKAFNLRRTLQVYNIIQIFYNLMMVVKALKQSYPIQSLLLDQCELKRSDDDMLQLADSGWIYIVCKIIDLLDTIFFILRKKQNQVTFLHVYHHTFMVLGSWIVLKYMDLREEFGLCYILNCSVHVIMYFYYLVAAMGPQYQKFLWWKKYMTSIQLDSRMDEWPLMASPAPISILLFAYLTFILFIGPLLMENRKAFTLRRTLQLYNIVQICFNAFMIVTLLCRKTYIIKNLFSSTCKVERSADEILYLSECAWHYVINKILDLFDTIFIVLRKKQSQVTFLHVYHHTIMVVLAWSLLKYADLSEEFAFGYMLNNSIHILMYFYYLVAALGPQYQRYLWWKKYITKMQLGQFALVLLYMAVIAMKGCGASLAMKTGLILNASVFFLLFANFYRKTYAKKDDSTEKSKKLN
;
A
#
# COMPACT_ATOMS: atom_id res chain seq x y z
N MET A 1 25.40 -39.09 -15.39
CA MET A 1 25.44 -37.62 -15.60
C MET A 1 24.00 -37.14 -15.65
N THR A 2 23.53 -36.48 -14.60
CA THR A 2 22.18 -36.59 -14.03
C THR A 2 21.15 -35.66 -14.69
N GLY A 3 19.90 -36.11 -14.84
CA GLY A 3 18.79 -35.32 -15.39
C GLY A 3 18.58 -33.96 -14.71
N TYR A 4 19.01 -33.80 -13.46
CA TYR A 4 19.07 -32.50 -12.76
C TYR A 4 20.01 -31.49 -13.44
N MET A 5 21.19 -31.91 -13.91
CA MET A 5 22.07 -31.01 -14.67
C MET A 5 21.44 -30.63 -16.01
N LYS A 6 20.71 -31.55 -16.66
CA LYS A 6 20.05 -31.27 -17.94
C LYS A 6 18.90 -30.27 -17.78
N VAL A 7 18.05 -30.45 -16.77
CA VAL A 7 16.94 -29.52 -16.45
C VAL A 7 17.46 -28.18 -15.91
N PHE A 8 18.52 -28.19 -15.09
CA PHE A 8 19.22 -26.98 -14.68
C PHE A 8 19.79 -26.26 -15.90
N ASN A 9 20.42 -26.97 -16.84
CA ASN A 9 20.93 -26.38 -18.08
C ASN A 9 19.79 -25.80 -18.93
N GLU A 10 18.71 -26.54 -19.15
CA GLU A 10 17.56 -26.07 -19.95
C GLU A 10 16.89 -24.84 -19.35
N ARG A 11 16.76 -24.78 -18.02
CA ARG A 11 16.17 -23.63 -17.31
C ARG A 11 17.13 -22.45 -17.17
N TYR A 12 18.41 -22.73 -16.94
CA TYR A 12 19.47 -21.72 -17.01
C TYR A 12 19.52 -21.12 -18.41
N LEU A 13 19.43 -21.94 -19.46
CA LEU A 13 19.31 -21.53 -20.86
C LEU A 13 18.04 -20.70 -21.14
N THR A 14 16.94 -20.96 -20.41
CA THR A 14 15.68 -20.22 -20.56
C THR A 14 15.73 -18.86 -19.85
N LEU A 15 16.37 -18.76 -18.67
CA LEU A 15 16.59 -17.50 -17.94
C LEU A 15 17.77 -16.69 -18.49
N SER A 16 18.72 -17.34 -19.16
CA SER A 16 19.81 -16.69 -19.87
C SER A 16 19.38 -16.16 -21.22
N LYS A 17 18.24 -16.59 -21.77
CA LYS A 17 17.68 -16.06 -23.01
C LYS A 17 16.80 -14.85 -22.70
N GLY A 18 17.27 -13.67 -23.10
CA GLY A 18 16.50 -12.43 -23.06
C GLY A 18 15.54 -12.32 -24.23
N VAL A 19 14.90 -11.16 -24.37
CA VAL A 19 14.10 -10.83 -25.57
C VAL A 19 14.98 -10.69 -26.81
N ASP A 20 16.28 -10.44 -26.63
CA ASP A 20 17.22 -10.09 -27.69
C ASP A 20 18.60 -10.72 -27.46
N GLU A 21 19.04 -11.58 -28.38
CA GLU A 21 20.31 -12.31 -28.29
C GLU A 21 21.54 -11.38 -28.25
N THR A 22 21.45 -10.18 -28.84
CA THR A 22 22.56 -9.21 -28.80
C THR A 22 22.72 -8.65 -27.38
N ILE A 23 21.64 -8.41 -26.65
CA ILE A 23 21.70 -7.97 -25.25
C ILE A 23 22.34 -9.05 -24.38
N ASP A 24 22.07 -10.33 -24.67
CA ASP A 24 22.59 -11.46 -23.89
C ASP A 24 24.12 -11.57 -23.95
N SER A 25 24.74 -11.05 -25.01
CA SER A 25 26.20 -10.98 -25.18
C SER A 25 26.88 -9.87 -24.37
N TRP A 26 26.11 -8.91 -23.85
CA TRP A 26 26.67 -7.75 -23.15
C TRP A 26 27.15 -8.09 -21.74
N PHE A 27 28.08 -7.28 -21.25
CA PHE A 27 28.68 -7.48 -19.92
C PHE A 27 27.60 -7.50 -18.82
N LEU A 28 27.65 -8.54 -17.96
CA LEU A 28 26.66 -8.87 -16.91
C LEU A 28 25.24 -9.21 -17.39
N MET A 29 24.99 -9.33 -18.69
CA MET A 29 23.65 -9.65 -19.24
C MET A 29 23.45 -11.13 -19.58
N SER A 30 24.51 -11.95 -19.57
CA SER A 30 24.43 -13.36 -19.97
C SER A 30 23.45 -14.19 -19.14
N SER A 31 23.41 -14.00 -17.82
CA SER A 31 22.48 -14.71 -16.94
C SER A 31 22.18 -13.89 -15.68
N PRO A 32 21.15 -14.23 -14.88
CA PRO A 32 20.88 -13.53 -13.63
C PRO A 32 21.96 -13.78 -12.56
N GLY A 33 22.76 -14.84 -12.70
CA GLY A 33 23.73 -15.28 -11.69
C GLY A 33 24.74 -14.20 -11.28
N PRO A 34 25.47 -13.57 -12.23
CA PRO A 34 26.43 -12.52 -11.92
C PRO A 34 25.84 -11.36 -11.12
N VAL A 35 24.69 -10.82 -11.54
CA VAL A 35 24.07 -9.65 -10.87
C VAL A 35 23.54 -10.02 -9.49
N LEU A 36 22.87 -11.17 -9.35
CA LEU A 36 22.42 -11.65 -8.04
C LEU A 36 23.59 -11.89 -7.08
N THR A 37 24.72 -12.39 -7.60
CA THR A 37 25.95 -12.58 -6.81
C THR A 37 26.52 -11.25 -6.34
N ILE A 38 26.61 -10.24 -7.21
CA ILE A 38 27.06 -8.89 -6.86
C ILE A 38 26.17 -8.30 -5.76
N VAL A 39 24.84 -8.37 -5.94
CA VAL A 39 23.87 -7.84 -4.97
C VAL A 39 23.95 -8.58 -3.63
N MET A 40 24.11 -9.90 -3.64
CA MET A 40 24.28 -10.71 -2.43
C MET A 40 25.57 -10.35 -1.68
N ILE A 41 26.69 -10.24 -2.39
CA ILE A 41 27.97 -9.81 -1.80
C ILE A 41 27.85 -8.41 -1.21
N TYR A 42 27.23 -7.48 -1.95
CA TYR A 42 26.95 -6.13 -1.49
C TYR A 42 26.16 -6.14 -0.18
N LEU A 43 25.03 -6.87 -0.12
CA LEU A 43 24.18 -6.95 1.07
C LEU A 43 24.93 -7.57 2.26
N LEU A 44 25.69 -8.63 2.04
CA LEU A 44 26.53 -9.26 3.07
C LEU A 44 27.60 -8.29 3.59
N PHE A 45 28.23 -7.53 2.69
CA PHE A 45 29.21 -6.52 3.05
C PHE A 45 28.59 -5.39 3.86
N VAL A 46 27.54 -4.72 3.37
CA VAL A 46 27.02 -3.50 4.01
C VAL A 46 26.25 -3.77 5.31
N LEU A 47 25.63 -4.95 5.45
CA LEU A 47 24.83 -5.30 6.62
C LEU A 47 25.60 -6.04 7.71
N LYS A 48 26.63 -6.82 7.36
CA LYS A 48 27.36 -7.67 8.33
C LYS A 48 28.87 -7.49 8.27
N ILE A 49 29.50 -7.87 7.16
CA ILE A 49 30.97 -8.02 7.09
C ILE A 49 31.66 -6.67 7.28
N GLY A 50 31.27 -5.66 6.52
CA GLY A 50 31.84 -4.32 6.59
C GLY A 50 31.71 -3.67 7.97
N PRO A 51 30.51 -3.60 8.58
CA PRO A 51 30.36 -3.10 9.95
C PRO A 51 31.17 -3.89 11.00
N ALA A 52 31.29 -5.21 10.85
CA ALA A 52 32.09 -6.04 11.74
C ALA A 52 33.60 -5.77 11.60
N LEU A 53 34.11 -5.69 10.36
CA LEU A 53 35.51 -5.35 10.06
C LEU A 53 35.87 -3.94 10.55
N MET A 54 34.93 -3.00 10.43
CA MET A 54 35.13 -1.60 10.83
C MET A 54 34.95 -1.37 12.34
N LYS A 55 34.45 -2.35 13.11
CA LYS A 55 34.19 -2.19 14.56
C LYS A 55 35.44 -1.71 15.30
N ASN A 56 36.57 -2.38 15.06
CA ASN A 56 37.86 -2.11 15.73
C ASN A 56 38.83 -1.24 14.90
N ARG A 57 38.40 -0.73 13.74
CA ARG A 57 39.23 0.11 12.85
C ARG A 57 38.81 1.58 12.94
N LYS A 58 39.76 2.50 12.69
CA LYS A 58 39.47 3.92 12.50
C LYS A 58 38.75 4.13 11.15
N PRO A 59 37.86 5.14 11.02
CA PRO A 59 37.20 5.43 9.74
C PRO A 59 38.23 5.81 8.67
N TYR A 60 38.10 5.25 7.46
CA TYR A 60 39.03 5.55 6.37
C TYR A 60 38.85 6.99 5.85
N ASN A 61 39.96 7.65 5.50
CA ASN A 61 39.94 8.95 4.84
C ASN A 61 39.74 8.77 3.33
N LEU A 62 38.48 8.69 2.91
CA LEU A 62 38.10 8.51 1.51
C LEU A 62 37.72 9.83 0.82
N LYS A 63 38.21 10.99 1.30
CA LYS A 63 37.81 12.31 0.78
C LYS A 63 38.06 12.43 -0.73
N THR A 64 39.30 12.20 -1.18
CA THR A 64 39.68 12.32 -2.60
C THR A 64 38.93 11.31 -3.46
N VAL A 65 38.81 10.06 -2.98
CA VAL A 65 38.06 9.00 -3.67
C VAL A 65 36.59 9.41 -3.87
N MET A 66 35.95 9.95 -2.83
CA MET A 66 34.57 10.42 -2.93
C MET A 66 34.41 11.61 -3.86
N ILE A 67 35.37 12.55 -3.89
CA ILE A 67 35.32 13.69 -4.82
C ILE A 67 35.39 13.18 -6.27
N VAL A 68 36.36 12.33 -6.58
CA VAL A 68 36.52 11.74 -7.92
C VAL A 68 35.28 10.92 -8.30
N TYR A 69 34.80 10.08 -7.39
CA TYR A 69 33.61 9.25 -7.61
C TYR A 69 32.35 10.08 -7.88
N ASN A 70 32.07 11.11 -7.07
CA ASN A 70 30.88 11.93 -7.27
C ASN A 70 31.01 12.79 -8.54
N ALA A 71 32.20 13.27 -8.89
CA ALA A 71 32.44 13.98 -10.15
C ALA A 71 32.20 13.06 -11.36
N PHE A 72 32.72 11.83 -11.30
CA PHE A 72 32.45 10.80 -12.31
C PHE A 72 30.94 10.54 -12.44
N GLN A 73 30.23 10.35 -11.32
CA GLN A 73 28.79 10.10 -11.32
C GLN A 73 27.97 11.25 -11.93
N VAL A 74 28.36 12.50 -11.68
CA VAL A 74 27.74 13.69 -12.32
C VAL A 74 27.96 13.65 -13.83
N CYS A 75 29.21 13.51 -14.29
CA CYS A 75 29.54 13.46 -15.72
C CYS A 75 28.84 12.30 -16.44
N TYR A 76 28.85 11.12 -15.81
CA TYR A 76 28.22 9.91 -16.32
C TYR A 76 26.69 10.08 -16.42
N SER A 77 26.06 10.69 -15.41
CA SER A 77 24.62 10.98 -15.42
C SER A 77 24.23 12.03 -16.48
N ILE A 78 25.04 13.06 -16.71
CA ILE A 78 24.85 14.04 -17.79
C ILE A 78 24.91 13.35 -19.16
N TRP A 79 25.94 12.52 -19.36
CA TRP A 79 26.11 11.78 -20.60
C TRP A 79 24.95 10.81 -20.87
N MET A 80 24.50 10.05 -19.86
CA MET A 80 23.34 9.16 -19.97
C MET A 80 22.04 9.91 -20.28
N CYS A 81 21.79 11.04 -19.61
CA CYS A 81 20.64 11.90 -19.91
C CYS A 81 20.65 12.39 -21.35
N ARG A 82 21.80 12.90 -21.83
CA ARG A 82 21.95 13.42 -23.19
C ARG A 82 21.77 12.33 -24.24
N ARG A 83 22.38 11.16 -24.03
CA ARG A 83 22.23 10.00 -24.93
C ARG A 83 20.77 9.53 -24.97
N SER A 84 20.15 9.33 -23.81
CA SER A 84 18.75 8.89 -23.70
C SER A 84 17.80 9.88 -24.36
N TRP A 85 18.02 11.20 -24.20
CA TRP A 85 17.20 12.24 -24.82
C TRP A 85 17.26 12.20 -26.36
N ARG A 86 18.47 12.03 -26.93
CA ARG A 86 18.69 12.00 -28.37
C ARG A 86 18.09 10.75 -29.02
N GLU A 87 18.37 9.57 -28.47
CA GLU A 87 18.04 8.29 -29.11
C GLU A 87 16.56 7.88 -28.94
N SER A 88 15.89 8.35 -27.89
CA SER A 88 14.54 7.85 -27.57
C SER A 88 13.39 8.60 -28.22
N ARG A 89 13.63 9.70 -28.96
CA ARG A 89 12.58 10.51 -29.63
C ARG A 89 11.37 10.72 -28.70
N ILE A 90 11.64 11.26 -27.51
CA ILE A 90 10.70 11.28 -26.37
C ILE A 90 9.41 12.03 -26.71
N THR A 91 9.51 13.10 -27.48
CA THR A 91 8.37 13.88 -27.96
C THR A 91 7.39 13.00 -28.72
N ASP A 92 7.91 12.16 -29.61
CA ASP A 92 7.13 11.24 -30.43
C ASP A 92 6.54 10.12 -29.57
N THR A 93 7.28 9.66 -28.54
CA THR A 93 6.83 8.62 -27.60
C THR A 93 5.69 9.13 -26.69
N LEU A 94 5.79 10.37 -26.21
CA LEU A 94 4.78 10.98 -25.33
C LEU A 94 3.49 11.34 -26.10
N LEU A 95 3.63 11.78 -27.36
CA LEU A 95 2.51 12.16 -28.25
C LEU A 95 1.89 10.96 -28.99
N SER A 96 2.60 9.83 -29.10
CA SER A 96 2.08 8.63 -29.75
C SER A 96 0.84 8.06 -29.04
N LYS A 97 -0.16 7.70 -29.86
CA LYS A 97 -1.39 7.01 -29.45
C LYS A 97 -1.22 5.49 -29.33
N LYS A 98 -0.18 4.89 -29.93
CA LYS A 98 0.01 3.44 -29.99
C LYS A 98 1.12 2.89 -29.09
N CYS A 99 1.83 3.74 -28.34
CA CYS A 99 2.88 3.34 -27.38
C CYS A 99 4.00 2.43 -27.93
N GLU A 100 4.11 2.38 -29.25
CA GLU A 100 5.16 1.69 -30.00
C GLU A 100 5.56 2.66 -31.12
N ILE A 101 6.85 2.98 -31.17
CA ILE A 101 7.45 3.66 -32.32
C ILE A 101 8.09 2.58 -33.20
N LEU A 102 7.75 2.56 -34.49
CA LEU A 102 8.45 1.75 -35.48
C LEU A 102 9.92 2.18 -35.50
N ARG A 103 10.81 1.33 -34.97
CA ARG A 103 12.26 1.52 -34.97
C ARG A 103 12.92 0.46 -35.84
N THR A 104 14.01 0.84 -36.52
CA THR A 104 14.90 -0.14 -37.14
C THR A 104 15.63 -0.95 -36.06
N ARG A 105 16.17 -2.12 -36.45
CA ARG A 105 16.97 -2.97 -35.56
C ARG A 105 18.09 -2.20 -34.86
N GLU A 106 18.81 -1.37 -35.62
CA GLU A 106 19.92 -0.54 -35.12
C GLU A 106 19.44 0.50 -34.10
N GLN A 107 18.34 1.20 -34.39
CA GLN A 107 17.75 2.19 -33.47
C GLN A 107 17.28 1.55 -32.15
N SER A 108 16.76 0.33 -32.20
CA SER A 108 16.38 -0.43 -31.00
C SER A 108 17.63 -0.84 -30.20
N LEU A 109 18.70 -1.28 -30.87
CA LEU A 109 19.97 -1.60 -30.20
C LEU A 109 20.62 -0.39 -29.53
N ASP A 110 20.56 0.79 -30.16
CA ASP A 110 21.07 2.03 -29.56
C ASP A 110 20.30 2.43 -28.29
N LEU A 111 18.97 2.25 -28.30
CA LEU A 111 18.10 2.44 -27.13
C LEU A 111 18.45 1.46 -26.01
N TYR A 112 18.62 0.18 -26.34
CA TYR A 112 18.98 -0.87 -25.40
C TYR A 112 20.37 -0.65 -24.81
N SER A 113 21.32 -0.18 -25.62
CA SER A 113 22.66 0.22 -25.17
C SER A 113 22.57 1.34 -24.13
N GLY A 114 21.73 2.37 -24.36
CA GLY A 114 21.45 3.40 -23.35
C GLY A 114 20.89 2.84 -22.03
N ALA A 115 19.95 1.89 -22.12
CA ALA A 115 19.39 1.21 -20.94
C ALA A 115 20.43 0.32 -20.22
N TRP A 116 21.39 -0.26 -20.94
CA TRP A 116 22.51 -1.00 -20.37
C TRP A 116 23.43 -0.09 -19.57
N PHE A 117 23.80 1.07 -20.10
CA PHE A 117 24.59 2.05 -19.35
C PHE A 117 23.88 2.56 -18.09
N TYR A 118 22.55 2.71 -18.15
CA TYR A 118 21.73 3.02 -16.97
C TYR A 118 21.76 1.89 -15.93
N PHE A 119 21.59 0.63 -16.35
CA PHE A 119 21.74 -0.54 -15.47
C PHE A 119 23.13 -0.57 -14.82
N PHE A 120 24.18 -0.39 -15.61
CA PHE A 120 25.55 -0.40 -15.11
C PHE A 120 25.79 0.73 -14.09
N SER A 121 25.19 1.91 -14.30
CA SER A 121 25.17 2.99 -13.30
C SER A 121 24.68 2.50 -11.93
N LYS A 122 23.64 1.65 -11.89
CA LYS A 122 23.06 1.17 -10.62
C LYS A 122 23.95 0.18 -9.90
N ILE A 123 24.80 -0.55 -10.63
CA ILE A 123 25.87 -1.35 -10.04
C ILE A 123 26.95 -0.45 -9.43
N ILE A 124 27.33 0.64 -10.11
CA ILE A 124 28.30 1.61 -9.59
C ILE A 124 27.73 2.32 -8.34
N ASP A 125 26.44 2.67 -8.34
CA ASP A 125 25.75 3.32 -7.21
C ASP A 125 25.82 2.50 -5.90
N LEU A 126 26.09 1.19 -5.95
CA LEU A 126 26.31 0.36 -4.76
C LEU A 126 27.55 0.78 -3.94
N LEU A 127 28.49 1.51 -4.57
CA LEU A 127 29.67 2.04 -3.89
C LEU A 127 29.33 3.13 -2.87
N ASP A 128 28.22 3.85 -3.01
CA ASP A 128 27.77 4.87 -2.05
C ASP A 128 27.69 4.29 -0.63
N THR A 129 27.04 3.14 -0.52
CA THR A 129 26.80 2.45 0.73
C THR A 129 28.08 1.85 1.28
N THR A 130 28.96 1.39 0.39
CA THR A 130 30.30 0.91 0.72
C THR A 130 31.13 2.02 1.36
N PHE A 131 31.11 3.24 0.80
CA PHE A 131 31.78 4.40 1.39
C PHE A 131 31.22 4.79 2.75
N PHE A 132 29.90 4.69 2.96
CA PHE A 132 29.30 4.96 4.28
C PHE A 132 29.81 3.99 5.36
N VAL A 133 29.92 2.71 5.02
CA VAL A 133 30.42 1.67 5.94
C VAL A 133 31.90 1.90 6.27
N LEU A 134 32.74 2.12 5.25
CA LEU A 134 34.18 2.37 5.44
C LEU A 134 34.49 3.67 6.20
N ARG A 135 33.59 4.66 6.16
CA ARG A 135 33.70 5.91 6.95
C ARG A 135 33.03 5.84 8.33
N LYS A 136 32.50 4.68 8.73
CA LYS A 136 31.72 4.48 9.97
C LYS A 136 30.52 5.43 10.09
N LYS A 137 29.90 5.80 8.96
CA LYS A 137 28.68 6.63 8.90
C LYS A 137 27.44 5.74 8.86
N GLN A 138 27.30 4.85 9.83
CA GLN A 138 26.23 3.85 9.86
C GLN A 138 24.81 4.46 9.91
N SER A 139 24.68 5.69 10.40
CA SER A 139 23.41 6.44 10.38
C SER A 139 22.90 6.73 8.95
N GLN A 140 23.79 6.71 7.95
CA GLN A 140 23.45 6.89 6.53
C GLN A 140 23.05 5.56 5.86
N VAL A 141 23.47 4.42 6.40
CA VAL A 141 23.07 3.07 5.95
C VAL A 141 21.66 2.75 6.47
N SER A 142 20.68 3.50 5.96
CA SER A 142 19.27 3.35 6.31
C SER A 142 18.61 2.24 5.51
N PHE A 143 17.48 1.72 6.02
CA PHE A 143 16.65 0.76 5.28
C PHE A 143 16.24 1.31 3.90
N LEU A 144 15.84 2.58 3.84
CA LEU A 144 15.47 3.25 2.59
C LEU A 144 16.59 3.17 1.55
N HIS A 145 17.81 3.51 1.95
CA HIS A 145 18.96 3.56 1.05
C HIS A 145 19.33 2.14 0.56
N VAL A 146 19.50 1.17 1.47
CA VAL A 146 19.85 -0.21 1.07
C VAL A 146 18.75 -0.85 0.21
N TYR A 147 17.47 -0.64 0.55
CA TYR A 147 16.34 -1.13 -0.23
C TYR A 147 16.35 -0.53 -1.65
N HIS A 148 16.49 0.79 -1.77
CA HIS A 148 16.54 1.48 -3.05
C HIS A 148 17.68 0.96 -3.95
N HIS A 149 18.91 0.91 -3.45
CA HIS A 149 20.07 0.50 -4.25
C HIS A 149 19.99 -0.98 -4.68
N THR A 150 19.45 -1.84 -3.82
CA THR A 150 19.25 -3.27 -4.13
C THR A 150 18.18 -3.49 -5.20
N VAL A 151 17.01 -2.86 -5.02
CA VAL A 151 15.86 -3.01 -5.93
C VAL A 151 16.17 -2.37 -7.28
N THR A 152 16.73 -1.16 -7.33
CA THR A 152 17.02 -0.48 -8.60
C THR A 152 18.08 -1.21 -9.43
N ALA A 153 19.12 -1.78 -8.81
CA ALA A 153 20.13 -2.59 -9.51
C ALA A 153 19.56 -3.89 -10.08
N THR A 154 18.81 -4.64 -9.27
CA THR A 154 18.22 -5.92 -9.71
C THR A 154 17.16 -5.71 -10.78
N PHE A 155 16.34 -4.68 -10.59
CA PHE A 155 15.19 -4.43 -11.44
C PHE A 155 15.56 -3.82 -12.80
N SER A 156 16.55 -2.91 -12.85
CA SER A 156 17.05 -2.38 -14.12
C SER A 156 17.62 -3.48 -15.02
N TRP A 157 18.30 -4.47 -14.45
CA TRP A 157 18.75 -5.67 -15.16
C TRP A 157 17.59 -6.49 -15.71
N MET A 158 16.60 -6.81 -14.87
CA MET A 158 15.42 -7.59 -15.28
C MET A 158 14.62 -6.88 -16.38
N TYR A 159 14.48 -5.56 -16.27
CA TYR A 159 13.78 -4.75 -17.25
C TYR A 159 14.49 -4.79 -18.62
N LEU A 160 15.80 -4.59 -18.65
CA LEU A 160 16.59 -4.65 -19.87
C LEU A 160 16.60 -6.06 -20.49
N LYS A 161 16.65 -7.11 -19.67
CA LYS A 161 16.70 -8.51 -20.14
C LYS A 161 15.36 -8.98 -20.74
N TYR A 162 14.25 -8.67 -20.08
CA TYR A 162 12.95 -9.32 -20.35
C TYR A 162 11.88 -8.40 -20.94
N ALA A 163 12.03 -7.09 -20.81
CA ALA A 163 11.07 -6.14 -21.37
C ALA A 163 11.77 -4.82 -21.79
N PRO A 164 12.81 -4.88 -22.65
CA PRO A 164 13.51 -3.69 -23.08
C PRO A 164 12.58 -2.84 -23.96
N GLY A 165 12.09 -1.75 -23.39
CA GLY A 165 11.11 -0.88 -24.04
C GLY A 165 11.31 0.60 -23.69
N GLU A 166 10.87 1.45 -24.61
CA GLU A 166 10.91 2.92 -24.54
C GLU A 166 10.26 3.52 -23.29
N GLN A 167 9.30 2.80 -22.69
CA GLN A 167 8.62 3.23 -21.47
C GLN A 167 9.60 3.39 -20.29
N GLY A 168 10.69 2.62 -20.26
CA GLY A 168 11.72 2.70 -19.22
C GLY A 168 12.63 3.91 -19.38
N VAL A 169 12.72 4.49 -20.58
CA VAL A 169 13.69 5.55 -20.89
C VAL A 169 13.29 6.87 -20.25
N VAL A 170 12.00 7.20 -20.23
CA VAL A 170 11.51 8.40 -19.53
C VAL A 170 11.80 8.32 -18.03
N ILE A 171 11.62 7.13 -17.43
CA ILE A 171 11.98 6.87 -16.03
C ILE A 171 13.50 7.05 -15.83
N GLY A 172 14.30 6.50 -16.74
CA GLY A 172 15.76 6.61 -16.73
C GLY A 172 16.25 8.06 -16.81
N ILE A 173 15.61 8.90 -17.63
CA ILE A 173 15.94 10.33 -17.77
C ILE A 173 15.56 11.12 -16.54
N LEU A 174 14.35 10.92 -16.00
CA LEU A 174 13.93 11.56 -14.76
C LEU A 174 14.85 11.17 -13.60
N ASN A 175 15.25 9.90 -13.51
CA ASN A 175 16.19 9.44 -12.49
C ASN A 175 17.59 10.00 -12.67
N SER A 176 18.15 9.91 -13.87
CA SER A 176 19.49 10.43 -14.17
C SER A 176 19.56 11.95 -13.98
N GLY A 177 18.50 12.69 -14.33
CA GLY A 177 18.39 14.14 -14.10
C GLY A 177 18.47 14.50 -12.61
N VAL A 178 17.78 13.76 -11.75
CA VAL A 178 17.88 13.95 -10.30
C VAL A 178 19.23 13.49 -9.76
N HIS A 179 19.83 12.43 -10.33
CA HIS A 179 21.16 11.96 -9.95
C HIS A 179 22.26 12.99 -10.26
N ILE A 180 22.14 13.78 -11.34
CA ILE A 180 23.05 14.91 -11.61
C ILE A 180 23.06 15.87 -10.41
N ILE A 181 21.87 16.29 -9.96
CA ILE A 181 21.72 17.25 -8.86
C ILE A 181 22.19 16.64 -7.53
N MET A 182 21.82 15.39 -7.26
CA MET A 182 22.16 14.68 -6.02
C MET A 182 23.67 14.40 -5.90
N TYR A 183 24.32 13.90 -6.95
CA TYR A 183 25.76 13.64 -6.89
C TYR A 183 26.58 14.93 -6.92
N PHE A 184 26.08 15.99 -7.56
CA PHE A 184 26.69 17.31 -7.44
C PHE A 184 26.64 17.82 -5.99
N TYR A 185 25.51 17.62 -5.30
CA TYR A 185 25.41 17.90 -3.87
C TYR A 185 26.44 17.10 -3.06
N TYR A 186 26.59 15.79 -3.32
CA TYR A 186 27.56 14.95 -2.61
C TYR A 186 29.02 15.30 -2.92
N LEU A 187 29.32 15.72 -4.15
CA LEU A 187 30.62 16.23 -4.56
C LEU A 187 31.02 17.45 -3.72
N VAL A 188 30.16 18.47 -3.68
CA VAL A 188 30.40 19.70 -2.90
C VAL A 188 30.44 19.39 -1.40
N ALA A 189 29.61 18.46 -0.91
CA ALA A 189 29.65 18.03 0.49
C ALA A 189 30.96 17.32 0.87
N ALA A 190 31.61 16.63 -0.08
CA ALA A 190 32.87 15.94 0.12
C ALA A 190 34.09 16.88 0.13
N MET A 191 34.01 18.06 -0.50
CA MET A 191 35.11 19.05 -0.55
C MET A 191 35.48 19.61 0.82
N GLY A 192 34.57 19.54 1.81
CA GLY A 192 34.83 19.80 3.22
C GLY A 192 33.96 20.90 3.83
N PRO A 193 34.17 21.22 5.12
CA PRO A 193 33.34 22.18 5.87
C PRO A 193 33.28 23.58 5.23
N GLN A 194 34.36 24.01 4.58
CA GLN A 194 34.45 25.30 3.88
C GLN A 194 33.41 25.44 2.75
N TYR A 195 33.05 24.34 2.09
CA TYR A 195 32.07 24.33 0.99
C TYR A 195 30.68 23.88 1.41
N GLN A 196 30.56 23.09 2.49
CA GLN A 196 29.27 22.64 3.05
C GLN A 196 28.35 23.81 3.45
N LYS A 197 28.92 24.97 3.81
CA LYS A 197 28.15 26.18 4.13
C LYS A 197 27.27 26.68 2.97
N PHE A 198 27.65 26.39 1.72
CA PHE A 198 26.90 26.79 0.53
C PHE A 198 25.74 25.83 0.18
N LEU A 199 25.60 24.71 0.90
CA LEU A 199 24.60 23.67 0.66
C LEU A 199 23.25 23.94 1.35
N TRP A 200 22.80 25.19 1.35
CA TRP A 200 21.52 25.62 1.95
C TRP A 200 20.30 24.96 1.29
N TRP A 201 20.45 24.51 0.04
CA TRP A 201 19.38 23.97 -0.78
C TRP A 201 19.15 22.45 -0.62
N LYS A 202 19.76 21.81 0.40
CA LYS A 202 19.57 20.38 0.72
C LYS A 202 18.10 19.95 0.78
N LYS A 203 17.21 20.81 1.30
CA LYS A 203 15.77 20.56 1.38
C LYS A 203 15.14 20.42 -0.02
N TYR A 204 15.54 21.28 -0.96
CA TYR A 204 15.02 21.27 -2.33
C TYR A 204 15.45 20.02 -3.11
N MET A 205 16.65 19.48 -2.82
CA MET A 205 17.08 18.21 -3.40
C MET A 205 16.09 17.07 -3.05
N THR A 206 15.70 16.95 -1.79
CA THR A 206 14.72 15.93 -1.38
C THR A 206 13.32 16.22 -1.94
N SER A 207 12.94 17.49 -2.11
CA SER A 207 11.69 17.86 -2.80
C SER A 207 11.71 17.44 -4.28
N ILE A 208 12.81 17.64 -4.99
CA ILE A 208 12.99 17.24 -6.39
C ILE A 208 12.88 15.71 -6.53
N GLN A 209 13.47 14.94 -5.60
CA GLN A 209 13.33 13.48 -5.55
C GLN A 209 11.87 13.04 -5.37
N LEU A 210 11.09 13.73 -4.52
CA LEU A 210 9.66 13.44 -4.35
C LEU A 210 8.84 13.78 -5.60
N ILE A 211 9.10 14.94 -6.22
CA ILE A 211 8.46 15.35 -7.47
C ILE A 211 8.75 14.32 -8.57
N GLN A 212 9.98 13.83 -8.66
CA GLN A 212 10.37 12.78 -9.62
C GLN A 212 9.48 11.53 -9.48
N PHE A 213 9.25 11.02 -8.26
CA PHE A 213 8.39 9.85 -8.06
C PHE A 213 6.93 10.12 -8.45
N VAL A 214 6.42 11.33 -8.19
CA VAL A 214 5.07 11.74 -8.61
C VAL A 214 4.97 11.79 -10.15
N LEU A 215 5.97 12.37 -10.82
CA LEU A 215 6.02 12.42 -12.29
C LEU A 215 6.09 11.02 -12.91
N ILE A 216 6.93 10.14 -12.35
CA ILE A 216 7.00 8.73 -12.76
C ILE A 216 5.64 8.04 -12.57
N MET A 217 4.95 8.30 -11.45
CA MET A 217 3.63 7.71 -11.19
C MET A 217 2.57 8.18 -12.20
N ILE A 218 2.50 9.48 -12.49
CA ILE A 218 1.59 10.04 -13.50
C ILE A 218 1.87 9.44 -14.88
N TYR A 219 3.15 9.35 -15.24
CA TYR A 219 3.58 8.75 -16.50
C TYR A 219 3.16 7.28 -16.61
N MET A 220 3.38 6.48 -15.57
CA MET A 220 3.00 5.06 -15.56
C MET A 220 1.49 4.84 -15.61
N VAL A 221 0.70 5.68 -14.92
CA VAL A 221 -0.76 5.66 -15.03
C VAL A 221 -1.20 6.04 -16.45
N THR A 222 -0.55 7.04 -17.07
CA THR A 222 -0.87 7.45 -18.44
C THR A 222 -0.60 6.34 -19.46
N ILE A 223 0.54 5.63 -19.33
CA ILE A 223 0.86 4.45 -20.15
C ILE A 223 -0.19 3.35 -19.93
N ALA A 224 -0.55 3.08 -18.68
CA ALA A 224 -1.55 2.07 -18.34
C ALA A 224 -2.92 2.40 -18.96
N LEU A 225 -3.32 3.67 -18.95
CA LEU A 225 -4.58 4.15 -19.54
C LEU A 225 -4.56 4.12 -21.08
N LYS A 226 -3.41 4.35 -21.71
CA LYS A 226 -3.25 4.26 -23.17
C LYS A 226 -3.30 2.81 -23.69
N GLY A 227 -3.28 1.79 -22.82
CA GLY A 227 -3.39 0.38 -23.23
C GLY A 227 -2.15 -0.14 -23.93
N CYS A 228 -0.98 0.43 -23.65
CA CYS A 228 0.29 0.03 -24.25
C CYS A 228 0.60 -1.46 -23.97
N ASN A 229 1.31 -2.12 -24.89
CA ASN A 229 1.70 -3.55 -24.86
C ASN A 229 2.74 -3.91 -23.77
N MET A 230 2.69 -3.26 -22.61
CA MET A 230 3.53 -3.61 -21.46
C MET A 230 2.88 -4.74 -20.65
N PRO A 231 3.66 -5.72 -20.17
CA PRO A 231 3.14 -6.74 -19.26
C PRO A 231 2.46 -6.08 -18.05
N LYS A 232 1.15 -6.27 -17.89
CA LYS A 232 0.33 -5.58 -16.87
C LYS A 232 0.85 -5.79 -15.44
N THR A 233 1.41 -6.98 -15.18
CA THR A 233 2.07 -7.33 -13.92
C THR A 233 3.29 -6.45 -13.64
N LEU A 234 4.09 -6.16 -14.67
CA LEU A 234 5.26 -5.30 -14.56
C LEU A 234 4.83 -3.87 -14.23
N THR A 235 3.79 -3.37 -14.91
CA THR A 235 3.22 -2.04 -14.64
C THR A 235 2.68 -1.91 -13.21
N PHE A 236 1.93 -2.89 -12.71
CA PHE A 236 1.43 -2.89 -11.33
C PHE A 236 2.57 -2.94 -10.30
N PHE A 237 3.59 -3.77 -10.56
CA PHE A 237 4.78 -3.85 -9.72
C PHE A 237 5.55 -2.51 -9.66
N PHE A 238 5.69 -1.82 -10.79
CA PHE A 238 6.28 -0.48 -10.84
C PHE A 238 5.47 0.53 -10.01
N ILE A 239 4.14 0.56 -10.16
CA ILE A 239 3.28 1.46 -9.40
C ILE A 239 3.42 1.18 -7.90
N ALA A 240 3.38 -0.09 -7.50
CA ALA A 240 3.57 -0.49 -6.10
C ALA A 240 4.94 -0.06 -5.54
N ASN A 241 6.03 -0.27 -6.28
CA ASN A 241 7.36 0.17 -5.83
C ASN A 241 7.50 1.69 -5.77
N THR A 242 6.93 2.43 -6.73
CA THR A 242 6.93 3.89 -6.70
C THR A 242 6.14 4.42 -5.50
N LEU A 243 5.03 3.80 -5.11
CA LEU A 243 4.31 4.14 -3.88
C LEU A 243 5.15 3.87 -2.62
N VAL A 244 5.90 2.76 -2.59
CA VAL A 244 6.84 2.48 -1.50
C VAL A 244 7.94 3.54 -1.42
N PHE A 245 8.52 3.95 -2.56
CA PHE A 245 9.53 5.02 -2.57
C PHE A 245 8.95 6.36 -2.14
N LEU A 246 7.76 6.72 -2.62
CA LEU A 246 7.09 7.96 -2.23
C LEU A 246 6.83 8.00 -0.72
N TYR A 247 6.39 6.89 -0.13
CA TYR A 247 6.23 6.74 1.31
C TYR A 247 7.56 6.87 2.07
N LEU A 248 8.58 6.12 1.67
CA LEU A 248 9.87 6.09 2.38
C LEU A 248 10.59 7.44 2.32
N PHE A 249 10.60 8.10 1.16
CA PHE A 249 11.17 9.45 0.99
C PHE A 249 10.33 10.52 1.68
N GLY A 250 8.99 10.40 1.68
CA GLY A 250 8.10 11.29 2.43
C GLY A 250 8.37 11.22 3.94
N ASN A 251 8.52 10.00 4.47
CA ASN A 251 8.88 9.79 5.87
C ASN A 251 10.29 10.33 6.20
N PHE A 252 11.27 10.13 5.31
CA PHE A 252 12.62 10.69 5.47
C PHE A 252 12.61 12.23 5.48
N TYR A 253 11.88 12.87 4.56
CA TYR A 253 11.76 14.32 4.46
C TYR A 253 11.15 14.92 5.73
N ARG A 254 10.05 14.34 6.23
CA ARG A 254 9.41 14.75 7.48
C ARG A 254 10.37 14.69 8.66
N LYS A 255 10.97 13.52 8.88
CA LYS A 255 11.87 13.26 10.02
C LYS A 255 13.12 14.16 10.00
N THR A 256 13.65 14.45 8.82
CA THR A 256 14.92 15.19 8.69
C THR A 256 14.72 16.70 8.76
N TYR A 257 13.68 17.25 8.12
CA TYR A 257 13.55 18.70 7.94
C TYR A 257 12.46 19.34 8.80
N ARG A 258 11.47 18.58 9.26
CA ARG A 258 10.39 19.13 10.07
C ARG A 258 10.63 18.95 11.56
N ASP A 259 10.99 17.74 11.97
CA ASP A 259 11.24 17.42 13.39
C ASP A 259 12.53 18.09 13.90
N SER A 260 13.55 18.24 13.05
CA SER A 260 14.80 18.95 13.40
C SER A 260 14.59 20.45 13.63
N LYS A 261 13.62 21.09 12.96
CA LYS A 261 13.29 22.50 13.20
C LYS A 261 12.52 22.69 14.51
N ALA A 262 11.62 21.76 14.83
CA ALA A 262 10.91 21.75 16.10
C ALA A 262 11.88 21.54 17.28
N HIS A 263 12.82 20.60 17.15
CA HIS A 263 13.84 20.35 18.17
C HIS A 263 14.82 21.51 18.31
N HIS A 264 15.27 22.14 17.22
CA HIS A 264 16.16 23.31 17.30
C HIS A 264 15.46 24.54 17.89
N LYS A 265 14.16 24.72 17.64
CA LYS A 265 13.34 25.79 18.23
C LYS A 265 13.08 25.54 19.72
N ALA A 266 12.81 24.29 20.11
CA ALA A 266 12.66 23.87 21.50
C ALA A 266 13.98 23.96 22.28
N THR A 267 15.11 23.54 21.70
CA THR A 267 16.44 23.66 22.31
C THR A 267 16.88 25.13 22.42
N LYS A 268 16.57 25.98 21.43
CA LYS A 268 16.83 27.43 21.49
C LYS A 268 15.91 28.14 22.49
N ALA A 269 14.67 27.67 22.68
CA ALA A 269 13.77 28.12 23.74
C ALA A 269 14.24 27.67 25.13
N ALA A 270 14.72 26.44 25.26
CA ALA A 270 15.30 25.90 26.50
C ALA A 270 16.63 26.57 26.87
N LEU A 271 17.49 26.90 25.89
CA LEU A 271 18.71 27.69 26.08
C LEU A 271 18.40 29.14 26.47
N ARG A 272 17.32 29.74 25.93
CA ARG A 272 16.83 31.06 26.36
C ARG A 272 16.24 31.04 27.78
N ALA A 273 15.61 29.93 28.17
CA ALA A 273 15.14 29.70 29.54
C ALA A 273 16.31 29.44 30.50
N ALA A 274 17.39 28.82 30.03
CA ALA A 274 18.61 28.57 30.82
C ALA A 274 19.53 29.80 30.95
N SER A 275 19.37 30.82 30.10
CA SER A 275 20.17 32.06 30.12
C SER A 275 19.67 33.14 31.09
N GLY A 276 18.92 32.78 32.14
CA GLY A 276 18.77 33.64 33.32
C GLY A 276 17.90 34.90 33.19
N LEU A 277 17.00 34.98 32.22
CA LEU A 277 15.91 35.97 32.23
C LEU A 277 14.61 35.24 32.53
N GLY A 278 14.17 35.36 33.78
CA GLY A 278 13.21 34.48 34.43
C GLY A 278 11.77 34.55 33.90
N CYS A 279 11.00 33.51 34.27
CA CYS A 279 9.76 33.65 35.04
C CYS A 279 9.29 32.27 35.52
N VAL A 280 9.00 32.18 36.82
CA VAL A 280 8.24 31.10 37.47
C VAL A 280 6.76 31.28 37.10
N PRO A 281 5.98 30.21 36.82
CA PRO A 281 4.59 30.37 36.41
C PRO A 281 3.69 30.76 37.59
N THR A 282 2.94 31.85 37.43
CA THR A 282 1.99 32.39 38.42
C THR A 282 0.58 31.81 38.27
N LYS A 283 -0.18 31.85 39.38
CA LYS A 283 -1.53 31.29 39.60
C LYS A 283 -2.62 31.81 38.62
N SER A 284 -2.37 32.92 37.92
CA SER A 284 -3.26 33.44 36.85
C SER A 284 -3.35 32.53 35.62
N PHE A 285 -2.36 31.66 35.41
CA PHE A 285 -2.37 30.69 34.31
C PHE A 285 -3.33 29.52 34.55
N LEU A 286 -3.68 29.25 35.82
CA LEU A 286 -4.69 28.24 36.17
C LEU A 286 -6.11 28.79 36.02
N ASP A 287 -6.35 30.08 36.34
CA ASP A 287 -7.66 30.74 36.16
C ASP A 287 -7.99 31.04 34.68
N GLN A 288 -6.99 31.32 33.84
CA GLN A 288 -7.19 31.45 32.39
C GLN A 288 -7.59 30.14 31.72
N GLY A 289 -7.23 28.98 32.28
CA GLY A 289 -7.68 27.67 31.81
C GLY A 289 -9.18 27.46 31.98
N ASP A 290 -9.75 27.93 33.10
CA ASP A 290 -11.17 27.78 33.41
C ASP A 290 -12.06 28.84 32.70
N GLN A 291 -11.53 30.02 32.42
CA GLN A 291 -12.19 30.98 31.53
C GLN A 291 -12.13 30.56 30.05
N MET A 292 -11.01 30.00 29.58
CA MET A 292 -10.88 29.47 28.23
C MET A 292 -11.82 28.28 28.01
N LYS A 293 -11.98 27.41 29.00
CA LYS A 293 -12.93 26.28 28.94
C LYS A 293 -14.38 26.75 28.86
N ARG A 294 -14.76 27.77 29.66
CA ARG A 294 -16.10 28.40 29.57
C ARG A 294 -16.35 29.13 28.25
N LEU A 295 -15.34 29.77 27.67
CA LEU A 295 -15.42 30.40 26.35
C LEU A 295 -15.49 29.39 25.20
N ILE A 296 -14.80 28.24 25.31
CA ILE A 296 -14.91 27.13 24.36
C ILE A 296 -16.30 26.48 24.45
N ASP A 297 -16.84 26.28 25.66
CA ASP A 297 -18.18 25.72 25.86
C ASP A 297 -19.29 26.68 25.38
N ALA A 298 -19.10 28.01 25.49
CA ALA A 298 -20.01 29.01 24.93
C ALA A 298 -19.90 29.15 23.40
N ASN A 299 -18.70 29.00 22.83
CA ASN A 299 -18.48 29.11 21.37
C ASN A 299 -18.99 27.87 20.61
N ASN A 300 -18.94 26.69 21.24
CA ASN A 300 -19.55 25.48 20.70
C ASN A 300 -21.07 25.60 20.53
N ASN A 301 -21.77 26.38 21.36
CA ASN A 301 -23.20 26.65 21.19
C ASN A 301 -23.52 27.65 20.05
N ASN A 302 -22.56 28.51 19.67
CA ASN A 302 -22.76 29.54 18.63
C ASN A 302 -22.51 29.05 17.19
N ASN A 303 -21.72 27.98 16.99
CA ASN A 303 -21.47 27.44 15.65
C ASN A 303 -22.68 26.70 15.05
N TYR A 304 -23.57 26.14 15.89
CA TYR A 304 -24.75 25.39 15.44
C TYR A 304 -25.89 26.29 14.93
N SER A 305 -26.04 27.51 15.46
CA SER A 305 -27.14 28.41 15.08
C SER A 305 -26.99 29.05 13.68
N ARG A 306 -25.78 29.03 13.09
CA ARG A 306 -25.47 29.73 11.82
C ARG A 306 -25.92 28.99 10.56
N ILE A 307 -26.03 27.66 10.63
CA ILE A 307 -26.45 26.79 9.50
C ILE A 307 -27.91 26.34 9.62
N ASP A 308 -28.58 26.61 10.74
CA ASP A 308 -29.96 26.19 10.99
C ASP A 308 -30.98 26.81 10.03
N GLY A 309 -30.64 27.95 9.40
CA GLY A 309 -31.44 28.57 8.35
C GLY A 309 -31.31 27.92 6.96
N TRP A 310 -30.41 26.96 6.76
CA TRP A 310 -30.19 26.32 5.46
C TRP A 310 -31.17 25.16 5.22
N LEU A 311 -31.47 24.90 3.94
CA LEU A 311 -32.43 23.86 3.53
C LEU A 311 -32.01 22.49 4.09
N PHE A 312 -32.94 21.79 4.74
CA PHE A 312 -32.73 20.51 5.46
C PHE A 312 -31.77 20.55 6.66
N MET A 313 -31.31 21.73 7.09
CA MET A 313 -30.39 21.86 8.23
C MET A 313 -31.09 22.24 9.54
N SER A 314 -32.28 22.83 9.51
CA SER A 314 -33.01 23.26 10.73
C SER A 314 -33.31 22.10 11.70
N SER A 315 -33.71 20.94 11.18
CA SER A 315 -33.99 19.74 11.97
C SER A 315 -33.82 18.47 11.12
N PRO A 316 -33.61 17.29 11.72
CA PRO A 316 -33.55 16.03 10.98
C PRO A 316 -34.89 15.63 10.35
N GLY A 317 -36.01 16.20 10.83
CA GLY A 317 -37.37 15.80 10.45
C GLY A 317 -37.64 15.84 8.95
N PRO A 318 -37.44 16.98 8.25
CA PRO A 318 -37.64 17.09 6.81
C PRO A 318 -36.79 16.10 5.99
N LEU A 319 -35.54 15.85 6.41
CA LEU A 319 -34.64 14.91 5.73
C LEU A 319 -35.09 13.45 5.95
N LEU A 320 -35.48 13.11 7.18
CA LEU A 320 -36.02 11.78 7.50
C LEU A 320 -37.33 11.53 6.75
N LEU A 321 -38.22 12.52 6.67
CA LEU A 321 -39.46 12.42 5.90
C LEU A 321 -39.18 12.18 4.41
N LEU A 322 -38.19 12.88 3.84
CA LEU A 322 -37.76 12.67 2.46
C LEU A 322 -37.23 11.24 2.25
N LEU A 323 -36.40 10.72 3.16
CA LEU A 323 -35.85 9.37 3.07
C LEU A 323 -36.90 8.28 3.27
N ILE A 324 -37.84 8.48 4.20
CA ILE A 324 -38.97 7.56 4.41
C ILE A 324 -39.85 7.54 3.15
N THR A 325 -40.13 8.70 2.56
CA THR A 325 -40.91 8.81 1.32
C THR A 325 -40.19 8.10 0.16
N TYR A 326 -38.88 8.33 0.04
CA TYR A 326 -38.02 7.65 -0.94
C TYR A 326 -38.03 6.13 -0.76
N LEU A 327 -37.81 5.62 0.46
CA LEU A 327 -37.81 4.18 0.74
C LEU A 327 -39.18 3.55 0.48
N THR A 328 -40.26 4.25 0.85
CA THR A 328 -41.63 3.81 0.60
C THR A 328 -41.90 3.72 -0.91
N PHE A 329 -41.42 4.69 -1.68
CA PHE A 329 -41.51 4.65 -3.14
C PHE A 329 -40.66 3.52 -3.73
N VAL A 330 -39.41 3.37 -3.32
CA VAL A 330 -38.47 2.40 -3.90
C VAL A 330 -38.85 0.96 -3.60
N LEU A 331 -39.30 0.67 -2.37
CA LEU A 331 -39.59 -0.68 -1.90
C LEU A 331 -41.02 -1.13 -2.21
N PHE A 332 -41.98 -0.22 -2.22
CA PHE A 332 -43.40 -0.58 -2.30
C PHE A 332 -44.12 0.09 -3.48
N ILE A 333 -44.25 1.42 -3.47
CA ILE A 333 -45.15 2.13 -4.39
C ILE A 333 -44.66 2.04 -5.84
N GLY A 334 -43.38 2.31 -6.09
CA GLY A 334 -42.77 2.30 -7.42
C GLY A 334 -42.84 0.92 -8.10
N PRO A 335 -42.40 -0.17 -7.44
CA PRO A 335 -42.59 -1.53 -7.93
C PRO A 335 -44.06 -1.91 -8.20
N ALA A 336 -44.97 -1.54 -7.29
CA ALA A 336 -46.40 -1.80 -7.45
C ALA A 336 -47.00 -1.04 -8.65
N LEU A 337 -46.68 0.25 -8.78
CA LEU A 337 -47.14 1.13 -9.86
C LEU A 337 -46.63 0.68 -11.23
N MET A 338 -45.38 0.20 -11.29
CA MET A 338 -44.77 -0.26 -12.53
C MET A 338 -45.13 -1.70 -12.91
N ARG A 339 -45.83 -2.46 -12.05
CA ARG A 339 -46.22 -3.84 -12.34
C ARG A 339 -47.08 -3.94 -13.61
N THR A 340 -48.09 -3.08 -13.73
CA THR A 340 -49.05 -3.06 -14.84
C THR A 340 -48.70 -2.07 -15.97
N ARG A 341 -47.76 -1.15 -15.75
CA ARG A 341 -47.38 -0.11 -16.74
C ARG A 341 -46.23 -0.54 -17.65
N LYS A 342 -46.13 0.06 -18.84
CA LYS A 342 -44.95 -0.09 -19.72
C LYS A 342 -43.79 0.77 -19.20
N ALA A 343 -42.54 0.36 -19.51
CA ALA A 343 -41.34 1.09 -19.08
C ALA A 343 -41.29 2.50 -19.70
N PHE A 344 -40.99 3.51 -18.89
CA PHE A 344 -40.88 4.89 -19.37
C PHE A 344 -39.62 5.10 -20.22
N ASN A 345 -39.74 5.81 -21.34
CA ASN A 345 -38.60 6.20 -22.16
C ASN A 345 -37.92 7.45 -21.59
N LEU A 346 -37.03 7.23 -20.61
CA LEU A 346 -36.29 8.30 -19.92
C LEU A 346 -34.94 8.63 -20.58
N ARG A 347 -34.72 8.30 -21.87
CA ARG A 347 -33.39 8.42 -22.49
C ARG A 347 -32.87 9.87 -22.49
N ARG A 348 -33.69 10.85 -22.91
CA ARG A 348 -33.31 12.28 -22.88
C ARG A 348 -33.15 12.80 -21.45
N THR A 349 -34.07 12.43 -20.56
CA THR A 349 -34.01 12.79 -19.14
C THR A 349 -32.73 12.31 -18.48
N LEU A 350 -32.31 11.06 -18.75
CA LEU A 350 -31.05 10.50 -18.23
C LEU A 350 -29.83 11.19 -18.82
N GLN A 351 -29.84 11.59 -20.09
CA GLN A 351 -28.72 12.34 -20.67
C GLN A 351 -28.54 13.68 -19.96
N VAL A 352 -29.63 14.44 -19.79
CA VAL A 352 -29.61 15.73 -19.08
C VAL A 352 -29.19 15.54 -17.62
N TYR A 353 -29.79 14.57 -16.93
CA TYR A 353 -29.46 14.25 -15.54
C TYR A 353 -27.98 13.89 -15.36
N ASN A 354 -27.44 12.98 -16.19
CA ASN A 354 -26.05 12.57 -16.10
C ASN A 354 -25.08 13.73 -16.41
N ILE A 355 -25.42 14.62 -17.36
CA ILE A 355 -24.62 15.82 -17.63
C ILE A 355 -24.59 16.74 -16.41
N ILE A 356 -25.76 17.03 -15.82
CA ILE A 356 -25.88 17.86 -14.61
C ILE A 356 -25.04 17.24 -13.49
N GLN A 357 -25.14 15.93 -13.28
CA GLN A 357 -24.40 15.21 -12.25
C GLN A 357 -22.88 15.25 -12.48
N ILE A 358 -22.41 15.12 -13.72
CA ILE A 358 -20.97 15.26 -14.05
C ILE A 358 -20.47 16.65 -13.67
N PHE A 359 -21.19 17.71 -14.08
CA PHE A 359 -20.79 19.09 -13.77
C PHE A 359 -20.85 19.38 -12.27
N TYR A 360 -21.89 18.92 -11.59
CA TYR A 360 -22.05 19.13 -10.14
C TYR A 360 -20.94 18.45 -9.34
N ASN A 361 -20.65 17.17 -9.64
CA ASN A 361 -19.57 16.43 -8.97
C ASN A 361 -18.18 16.99 -9.33
N LEU A 362 -17.98 17.46 -10.57
CA LEU A 362 -16.72 18.11 -10.97
C LEU A 362 -16.51 19.44 -10.27
N MET A 363 -17.55 20.27 -10.16
CA MET A 363 -17.53 21.51 -9.39
C MET A 363 -17.14 21.25 -7.94
N MET A 364 -17.69 20.20 -7.33
CA MET A 364 -17.36 19.78 -5.97
C MET A 364 -15.90 19.35 -5.80
N VAL A 365 -15.36 18.59 -6.76
CA VAL A 365 -13.93 18.23 -6.77
C VAL A 365 -13.07 19.50 -6.86
N VAL A 366 -13.40 20.43 -7.74
CA VAL A 366 -12.65 21.70 -7.88
C VAL A 366 -12.75 22.56 -6.62
N LYS A 367 -13.93 22.68 -6.01
CA LYS A 367 -14.15 23.45 -4.77
C LYS A 367 -13.36 22.87 -3.61
N ALA A 368 -13.41 21.55 -3.43
CA ALA A 368 -12.65 20.83 -2.41
C ALA A 368 -11.12 20.90 -2.64
N LEU A 369 -10.66 20.91 -3.88
CA LEU A 369 -9.24 21.09 -4.23
C LEU A 369 -8.76 22.53 -3.98
N LYS A 370 -9.58 23.54 -4.30
CA LYS A 370 -9.25 24.96 -4.08
C LYS A 370 -9.19 25.34 -2.60
N GLN A 371 -10.00 24.71 -1.76
CA GLN A 371 -10.02 24.97 -0.31
C GLN A 371 -8.78 24.48 0.45
N SER A 372 -7.76 23.93 -0.22
CA SER A 372 -6.31 23.87 0.13
C SER A 372 -5.83 23.59 1.56
N TYR A 373 -6.68 23.17 2.49
CA TYR A 373 -6.31 22.75 3.84
C TYR A 373 -6.27 21.22 4.05
N PRO A 374 -7.11 20.37 3.39
CA PRO A 374 -7.07 18.90 3.55
C PRO A 374 -5.72 18.25 3.25
N ILE A 375 -4.99 18.80 2.27
CA ILE A 375 -3.65 18.33 1.90
C ILE A 375 -2.61 18.84 2.91
N GLN A 376 -2.86 19.98 3.55
CA GLN A 376 -1.93 20.64 4.45
C GLN A 376 -1.97 20.07 5.88
N SER A 377 -3.13 19.68 6.44
CA SER A 377 -3.19 18.95 7.73
C SER A 377 -2.78 17.48 7.61
N LEU A 378 -3.02 16.83 6.48
CA LEU A 378 -2.49 15.48 6.26
C LEU A 378 -0.95 15.47 6.17
N LEU A 379 -0.37 16.62 5.83
CA LEU A 379 1.05 16.86 5.96
C LEU A 379 1.41 17.22 7.41
N LEU A 380 0.75 18.16 8.08
CA LEU A 380 1.13 18.72 9.39
C LEU A 380 0.59 17.94 10.61
N ASP A 381 1.52 17.47 11.45
CA ASP A 381 1.25 16.84 12.76
C ASP A 381 1.02 17.93 13.82
N GLN A 382 0.10 18.84 13.54
CA GLN A 382 -0.37 19.82 14.50
C GLN A 382 -1.83 19.50 14.82
N CYS A 383 -2.08 19.03 16.05
CA CYS A 383 -3.39 19.18 16.67
C CYS A 383 -3.67 20.68 16.83
N GLU A 384 -4.79 21.12 16.26
CA GLU A 384 -5.42 22.44 16.35
C GLU A 384 -4.78 23.56 15.48
N LEU A 385 -5.40 23.76 14.31
CA LEU A 385 -5.32 24.99 13.54
C LEU A 385 -6.43 25.94 14.04
N LYS A 386 -6.06 27.14 14.51
CA LYS A 386 -7.02 28.22 14.80
C LYS A 386 -7.55 28.75 13.47
N ARG A 387 -8.84 28.53 13.18
CA ARG A 387 -9.50 28.97 11.93
C ARG A 387 -10.21 30.31 12.12
N SER A 388 -10.34 31.07 11.04
CA SER A 388 -11.24 32.22 11.00
C SER A 388 -12.69 31.74 10.87
N ASP A 389 -13.65 32.54 11.34
CA ASP A 389 -15.07 32.20 11.27
C ASP A 389 -15.58 32.04 9.82
N ASP A 390 -14.99 32.78 8.87
CA ASP A 390 -15.35 32.71 7.45
C ASP A 390 -14.91 31.40 6.79
N ASP A 391 -13.75 30.85 7.18
CA ASP A 391 -13.25 29.58 6.64
C ASP A 391 -14.13 28.40 7.08
N MET A 392 -14.68 28.45 8.29
CA MET A 392 -15.60 27.43 8.79
C MET A 392 -16.94 27.47 8.08
N LEU A 393 -17.45 28.67 7.77
CA LEU A 393 -18.67 28.86 6.97
C LEU A 393 -18.53 28.33 5.54
N GLN A 394 -17.40 28.58 4.87
CA GLN A 394 -17.16 28.06 3.53
C GLN A 394 -17.01 26.53 3.49
N LEU A 395 -16.51 25.93 4.57
CA LEU A 395 -16.41 24.48 4.70
C LEU A 395 -17.79 23.86 4.95
N ALA A 396 -18.61 24.49 5.80
CA ALA A 396 -19.99 24.10 6.01
C ALA A 396 -20.83 24.20 4.73
N ASP A 397 -20.64 25.26 3.93
CA ASP A 397 -21.29 25.45 2.62
C ASP A 397 -20.96 24.30 1.66
N SER A 398 -19.69 23.89 1.60
CA SER A 398 -19.28 22.75 0.77
C SER A 398 -19.88 21.42 1.27
N GLY A 399 -19.98 21.22 2.58
CA GLY A 399 -20.67 20.06 3.16
C GLY A 399 -22.17 20.04 2.85
N TRP A 400 -22.83 21.20 2.87
CA TRP A 400 -24.24 21.31 2.54
C TRP A 400 -24.51 21.01 1.05
N ILE A 401 -23.72 21.57 0.14
CA ILE A 401 -23.79 21.27 -1.30
C ILE A 401 -23.59 19.78 -1.57
N TYR A 402 -22.71 19.11 -0.81
CA TYR A 402 -22.54 17.65 -0.89
C TYR A 402 -23.79 16.88 -0.48
N ILE A 403 -24.46 17.26 0.61
CA ILE A 403 -25.73 16.63 1.05
C ILE A 403 -26.79 16.78 -0.04
N VAL A 404 -26.91 17.98 -0.63
CA VAL A 404 -27.83 18.23 -1.75
C VAL A 404 -27.52 17.32 -2.94
N CYS A 405 -26.25 17.13 -3.30
CA CYS A 405 -25.85 16.19 -4.35
C CYS A 405 -26.31 14.76 -4.03
N LYS A 406 -26.12 14.29 -2.80
CA LYS A 406 -26.54 12.93 -2.40
C LYS A 406 -28.06 12.75 -2.35
N ILE A 407 -28.82 13.82 -2.08
CA ILE A 407 -30.28 13.81 -2.21
C ILE A 407 -30.67 13.65 -3.69
N ILE A 408 -29.98 14.33 -4.61
CA ILE A 408 -30.24 14.22 -6.06
C ILE A 408 -29.84 12.82 -6.59
N ASP A 409 -28.83 12.18 -6.01
CA ASP A 409 -28.42 10.80 -6.34
C ASP A 409 -29.52 9.77 -6.02
N LEU A 410 -30.50 10.08 -5.16
CA LEU A 410 -31.65 9.20 -4.91
C LEU A 410 -32.51 8.98 -6.16
N LEU A 411 -32.48 9.92 -7.11
CA LEU A 411 -33.22 9.81 -8.38
C LEU A 411 -32.73 8.63 -9.23
N ASP A 412 -31.48 8.16 -9.09
CA ASP A 412 -30.96 7.01 -9.84
C ASP A 412 -31.80 5.75 -9.61
N THR A 413 -32.12 5.47 -8.34
CA THR A 413 -32.94 4.31 -7.99
C THR A 413 -34.36 4.45 -8.53
N ILE A 414 -34.91 5.66 -8.50
CA ILE A 414 -36.23 5.96 -9.08
C ILE A 414 -36.23 5.73 -10.60
N PHE A 415 -35.18 6.16 -11.31
CA PHE A 415 -35.05 5.93 -12.74
C PHE A 415 -34.90 4.46 -13.10
N PHE A 416 -34.23 3.64 -12.28
CA PHE A 416 -34.19 2.19 -12.48
C PHE A 416 -35.57 1.55 -12.39
N ILE A 417 -36.38 1.96 -11.41
CA ILE A 417 -37.76 1.47 -11.21
C ILE A 417 -38.66 1.86 -12.37
N LEU A 418 -38.66 3.15 -12.77
CA LEU A 418 -39.48 3.65 -13.87
C LEU A 418 -39.12 3.01 -15.23
N ARG A 419 -37.91 2.45 -15.36
CA ARG A 419 -37.44 1.72 -16.56
C ARG A 419 -37.64 0.20 -16.47
N LYS A 420 -38.31 -0.31 -15.43
CA LYS A 420 -38.45 -1.75 -15.16
C LYS A 420 -37.11 -2.49 -15.05
N LYS A 421 -36.09 -1.84 -14.49
CA LYS A 421 -34.77 -2.43 -14.23
C LYS A 421 -34.58 -2.77 -12.76
N GLN A 422 -35.61 -3.31 -12.10
CA GLN A 422 -35.56 -3.68 -10.67
C GLN A 422 -34.37 -4.60 -10.32
N ASN A 423 -33.97 -5.49 -11.23
CA ASN A 423 -32.83 -6.41 -11.00
C ASN A 423 -31.49 -5.68 -10.79
N GLN A 424 -31.42 -4.38 -11.11
CA GLN A 424 -30.24 -3.54 -10.88
C GLN A 424 -30.28 -2.82 -9.53
N VAL A 425 -31.45 -2.77 -8.87
CA VAL A 425 -31.65 -2.16 -7.55
C VAL A 425 -31.38 -3.22 -6.48
N THR A 426 -30.13 -3.27 -6.01
CA THR A 426 -29.73 -4.20 -4.94
C THR A 426 -29.97 -3.59 -3.56
N PHE A 427 -30.12 -4.44 -2.54
CA PHE A 427 -30.18 -3.99 -1.15
C PHE A 427 -28.99 -3.09 -0.79
N LEU A 428 -27.78 -3.45 -1.24
CA LEU A 428 -26.56 -2.66 -1.02
C LEU A 428 -26.64 -1.27 -1.66
N HIS A 429 -27.19 -1.17 -2.87
CA HIS A 429 -27.40 0.11 -3.55
C HIS A 429 -28.34 1.01 -2.75
N VAL A 430 -29.53 0.52 -2.39
CA VAL A 430 -30.52 1.32 -1.64
C VAL A 430 -29.98 1.72 -0.26
N TYR A 431 -29.36 0.77 0.46
CA TYR A 431 -28.71 1.02 1.75
C TYR A 431 -27.63 2.10 1.65
N HIS A 432 -26.73 2.00 0.67
CA HIS A 432 -25.67 2.98 0.45
C HIS A 432 -26.24 4.37 0.17
N HIS A 433 -27.19 4.52 -0.75
CA HIS A 433 -27.78 5.82 -1.09
C HIS A 433 -28.50 6.48 0.09
N THR A 434 -29.26 5.71 0.89
CA THR A 434 -29.92 6.23 2.10
C THR A 434 -28.91 6.58 3.21
N PHE A 435 -27.92 5.72 3.45
CA PHE A 435 -26.89 5.94 4.48
C PHE A 435 -25.99 7.14 4.17
N MET A 436 -25.64 7.36 2.90
CA MET A 436 -24.76 8.48 2.52
C MET A 436 -25.42 9.84 2.77
N VAL A 437 -26.74 9.96 2.61
CA VAL A 437 -27.50 11.20 2.91
C VAL A 437 -27.58 11.45 4.43
N LEU A 438 -27.97 10.43 5.20
CA LEU A 438 -28.04 10.52 6.68
C LEU A 438 -26.67 10.73 7.33
N GLY A 439 -25.68 9.95 6.90
CA GLY A 439 -24.32 9.99 7.42
C GLY A 439 -23.64 11.33 7.16
N SER A 440 -23.79 11.90 5.95
CA SER A 440 -23.23 13.23 5.65
C SER A 440 -23.92 14.35 6.42
N TRP A 441 -25.23 14.26 6.65
CA TRP A 441 -25.96 15.21 7.49
C TRP A 441 -25.53 15.15 8.96
N ILE A 442 -25.38 13.95 9.54
CA ILE A 442 -24.90 13.77 10.92
C ILE A 442 -23.48 14.32 11.08
N VAL A 443 -22.60 14.04 10.11
CA VAL A 443 -21.23 14.56 10.09
C VAL A 443 -21.22 16.08 10.05
N LEU A 444 -22.07 16.71 9.23
CA LEU A 444 -22.13 18.17 9.12
C LEU A 444 -22.75 18.85 10.36
N LYS A 445 -23.73 18.22 11.00
CA LYS A 445 -24.53 18.79 12.11
C LYS A 445 -23.93 18.52 13.49
N TYR A 446 -23.28 17.37 13.71
CA TYR A 446 -22.86 16.91 15.04
C TYR A 446 -21.37 16.60 15.15
N MET A 447 -20.63 16.53 14.04
CA MET A 447 -19.19 16.30 14.07
C MET A 447 -18.44 17.57 13.69
N ASP A 448 -17.34 17.82 14.39
CA ASP A 448 -16.46 18.95 14.09
C ASP A 448 -15.86 18.74 12.67
N LEU A 449 -16.06 19.70 11.76
CA LEU A 449 -15.68 19.59 10.34
C LEU A 449 -14.16 19.54 10.17
N ARG A 450 -13.61 18.32 10.27
CA ARG A 450 -12.18 18.06 10.07
C ARG A 450 -11.83 17.92 8.59
N GLU A 451 -10.61 18.27 8.26
CA GLU A 451 -10.15 18.40 6.87
C GLU A 451 -10.01 17.04 6.15
N GLU A 452 -9.93 15.95 6.92
CA GLU A 452 -9.89 14.56 6.42
C GLU A 452 -11.15 14.17 5.62
N PHE A 453 -12.30 14.79 5.92
CA PHE A 453 -13.54 14.58 5.16
C PHE A 453 -13.44 15.12 3.72
N GLY A 454 -12.63 16.16 3.48
CA GLY A 454 -12.38 16.72 2.15
C GLY A 454 -11.82 15.70 1.16
N LEU A 455 -10.97 14.78 1.61
CA LEU A 455 -10.40 13.74 0.75
C LEU A 455 -11.39 12.64 0.39
N CYS A 456 -12.25 12.25 1.34
CA CYS A 456 -13.35 11.33 1.07
C CYS A 456 -14.34 11.95 0.07
N TYR A 457 -14.62 13.25 0.19
CA TYR A 457 -15.44 13.99 -0.77
C TYR A 457 -14.80 14.02 -2.16
N ILE A 458 -13.50 14.35 -2.27
CA ILE A 458 -12.78 14.37 -3.55
C ILE A 458 -12.82 12.99 -4.22
N LEU A 459 -12.55 11.92 -3.47
CA LEU A 459 -12.55 10.56 -4.01
C LEU A 459 -13.95 10.13 -4.45
N ASN A 460 -14.96 10.35 -3.60
CA ASN A 460 -16.35 9.97 -3.90
C ASN A 460 -16.86 10.72 -5.15
N CYS A 461 -16.71 12.05 -5.20
CA CYS A 461 -17.13 12.86 -6.33
C CYS A 461 -16.36 12.50 -7.61
N SER A 462 -15.05 12.19 -7.52
CA SER A 462 -14.26 11.75 -8.68
C SER A 462 -14.77 10.43 -9.27
N VAL A 463 -15.13 9.47 -8.41
CA VAL A 463 -15.75 8.20 -8.85
C VAL A 463 -17.11 8.45 -9.49
N HIS A 464 -17.92 9.36 -8.94
CA HIS A 464 -19.24 9.70 -9.49
C HIS A 464 -19.13 10.42 -10.85
N VAL A 465 -18.13 11.29 -11.06
CA VAL A 465 -17.84 11.87 -12.39
C VAL A 465 -17.62 10.77 -13.44
N ILE A 466 -16.81 9.76 -13.11
CA ILE A 466 -16.52 8.64 -14.02
C ILE A 466 -17.77 7.79 -14.26
N MET A 467 -18.54 7.51 -13.20
CA MET A 467 -19.76 6.71 -13.27
C MET A 467 -20.86 7.38 -14.10
N TYR A 468 -21.14 8.67 -13.86
CA TYR A 468 -22.16 9.41 -14.62
C TYR A 468 -21.72 9.67 -16.06
N PHE A 469 -20.41 9.83 -16.31
CA PHE A 469 -19.88 9.83 -17.67
C PHE A 469 -20.15 8.50 -18.40
N TYR A 470 -19.96 7.37 -17.73
CA TYR A 470 -20.34 6.07 -18.26
C TYR A 470 -21.85 5.97 -18.56
N TYR A 471 -22.72 6.41 -17.63
CA TYR A 471 -24.17 6.37 -17.83
C TYR A 471 -24.65 7.29 -18.95
N LEU A 472 -24.00 8.45 -19.13
CA LEU A 472 -24.23 9.35 -20.24
C LEU A 472 -23.94 8.68 -21.58
N VAL A 473 -22.75 8.10 -21.74
CA VAL A 473 -22.35 7.40 -22.97
C VAL A 473 -23.25 6.18 -23.22
N ALA A 474 -23.64 5.46 -22.17
CA ALA A 474 -24.58 4.35 -22.28
C ALA A 474 -25.98 4.79 -22.74
N ALA A 475 -26.42 6.00 -22.35
CA ALA A 475 -27.70 6.58 -22.74
C ALA A 475 -27.69 7.18 -24.16
N MET A 476 -26.53 7.45 -24.76
CA MET A 476 -26.41 7.96 -26.14
C MET A 476 -26.64 6.89 -27.23
N GLY A 477 -26.73 5.61 -26.86
CA GLY A 477 -27.12 4.51 -27.75
C GLY A 477 -25.97 3.62 -28.22
N PRO A 478 -26.27 2.54 -28.97
CA PRO A 478 -25.31 1.47 -29.29
C PRO A 478 -24.07 1.94 -30.05
N GLN A 479 -24.23 2.94 -30.92
CA GLN A 479 -23.15 3.52 -31.71
C GLN A 479 -22.02 4.15 -30.88
N TYR A 480 -22.34 4.61 -29.66
CA TYR A 480 -21.35 5.20 -28.74
C TYR A 480 -20.88 4.22 -27.66
N GLN A 481 -21.61 3.12 -27.43
CA GLN A 481 -21.20 2.08 -26.48
C GLN A 481 -19.88 1.38 -26.88
N LYS A 482 -19.49 1.44 -28.17
CA LYS A 482 -18.16 1.01 -28.64
C LYS A 482 -16.99 1.76 -27.98
N PHE A 483 -17.22 2.99 -27.52
CA PHE A 483 -16.21 3.77 -26.80
C PHE A 483 -16.04 3.31 -25.34
N LEU A 484 -16.96 2.50 -24.81
CA LEU A 484 -16.89 1.90 -23.47
C LEU A 484 -16.05 0.61 -23.47
N TRP A 485 -14.96 0.56 -24.24
CA TRP A 485 -14.11 -0.63 -24.38
C TRP A 485 -13.52 -1.09 -23.03
N TRP A 486 -13.33 -0.16 -22.09
CA TRP A 486 -12.91 -0.43 -20.70
C TRP A 486 -13.95 -1.20 -19.88
N LYS A 487 -15.21 -1.28 -20.30
CA LYS A 487 -16.26 -2.06 -19.62
C LYS A 487 -15.84 -3.52 -19.49
N LYS A 488 -15.30 -4.11 -20.56
CA LYS A 488 -14.81 -5.50 -20.57
C LYS A 488 -13.71 -5.72 -19.53
N TYR A 489 -12.86 -4.72 -19.30
CA TYR A 489 -11.75 -4.77 -18.35
C TYR A 489 -12.18 -4.60 -16.89
N MET A 490 -13.30 -3.91 -16.64
CA MET A 490 -13.90 -3.82 -15.30
C MET A 490 -14.69 -5.08 -14.94
N THR A 491 -15.34 -5.74 -15.90
CA THR A 491 -16.11 -6.99 -15.68
C THR A 491 -15.30 -8.28 -15.80
N SER A 492 -14.13 -8.28 -16.47
CA SER A 492 -13.27 -9.47 -16.62
C SER A 492 -12.46 -9.83 -15.35
N ILE A 493 -12.88 -9.33 -14.20
CA ILE A 493 -12.28 -9.56 -12.88
C ILE A 493 -12.99 -10.74 -12.16
N GLN A 494 -13.78 -11.56 -12.86
CA GLN A 494 -14.36 -12.80 -12.32
C GLN A 494 -13.80 -13.98 -13.12
N LEU A 495 -12.86 -14.74 -12.54
CA LEU A 495 -12.21 -15.89 -13.19
C LEU A 495 -12.64 -17.25 -12.60
N ASP A 496 -13.53 -17.29 -11.60
CA ASP A 496 -14.22 -18.52 -11.21
C ASP A 496 -15.61 -18.20 -10.64
N SER A 497 -16.66 -18.60 -11.37
CA SER A 497 -18.06 -18.34 -11.01
C SER A 497 -18.61 -19.34 -9.99
N ARG A 498 -17.92 -20.46 -9.74
CA ARG A 498 -18.37 -21.51 -8.82
C ARG A 498 -18.43 -21.05 -7.37
N MET A 499 -17.62 -20.05 -7.03
CA MET A 499 -17.49 -19.49 -5.68
C MET A 499 -18.31 -18.22 -5.48
N ASP A 500 -19.01 -17.70 -6.50
CA ASP A 500 -19.73 -16.41 -6.41
C ASP A 500 -20.85 -16.43 -5.36
N GLU A 501 -21.44 -17.60 -5.11
CA GLU A 501 -22.50 -17.79 -4.12
C GLU A 501 -22.00 -17.89 -2.68
N TRP A 502 -20.69 -18.09 -2.50
CA TRP A 502 -20.11 -18.26 -1.16
C TRP A 502 -20.00 -16.91 -0.45
N PRO A 503 -20.17 -16.88 0.89
CA PRO A 503 -20.11 -15.63 1.63
C PRO A 503 -18.79 -14.90 1.40
N LEU A 504 -18.88 -13.60 1.10
CA LEU A 504 -17.75 -12.69 0.82
C LEU A 504 -16.97 -12.97 -0.48
N MET A 505 -17.43 -13.88 -1.35
CA MET A 505 -16.70 -14.29 -2.56
C MET A 505 -17.26 -13.73 -3.89
N ALA A 506 -18.44 -13.10 -3.85
CA ALA A 506 -19.10 -12.52 -5.03
C ALA A 506 -18.29 -11.39 -5.70
N SER A 507 -17.55 -10.59 -4.93
CA SER A 507 -16.74 -9.48 -5.44
C SER A 507 -15.65 -9.09 -4.44
N PRO A 508 -14.62 -8.31 -4.82
CA PRO A 508 -13.63 -7.81 -3.86
C PRO A 508 -14.19 -6.75 -2.89
N ALA A 509 -15.38 -6.20 -3.15
CA ALA A 509 -15.93 -5.08 -2.39
C ALA A 509 -16.19 -5.39 -0.89
N PRO A 510 -16.82 -6.51 -0.49
CA PRO A 510 -17.06 -6.82 0.92
C PRO A 510 -15.76 -6.93 1.73
N ILE A 511 -14.73 -7.58 1.20
CA ILE A 511 -13.41 -7.67 1.85
C ILE A 511 -12.75 -6.30 1.95
N SER A 512 -12.88 -5.48 0.92
CA SER A 512 -12.29 -4.14 0.89
C SER A 512 -12.96 -3.22 1.91
N ILE A 513 -14.30 -3.28 2.02
CA ILE A 513 -15.09 -2.56 3.03
C ILE A 513 -14.75 -3.05 4.43
N LEU A 514 -14.67 -4.37 4.64
CA LEU A 514 -14.30 -4.96 5.93
C LEU A 514 -12.91 -4.51 6.38
N LEU A 515 -11.92 -4.57 5.48
CA LEU A 515 -10.55 -4.12 5.80
C LEU A 515 -10.48 -2.62 6.02
N PHE A 516 -11.22 -1.82 5.26
CA PHE A 516 -11.31 -0.38 5.48
C PHE A 516 -11.93 -0.05 6.85
N ALA A 517 -13.03 -0.73 7.22
CA ALA A 517 -13.66 -0.58 8.53
C ALA A 517 -12.72 -1.02 9.66
N TYR A 518 -12.05 -2.15 9.49
CA TYR A 518 -11.04 -2.66 10.42
C TYR A 518 -9.88 -1.67 10.62
N LEU A 519 -9.27 -1.18 9.53
CA LEU A 519 -8.17 -0.21 9.59
C LEU A 519 -8.62 1.10 10.24
N THR A 520 -9.79 1.59 9.85
CA THR A 520 -10.39 2.80 10.45
C THR A 520 -10.60 2.60 11.95
N PHE A 521 -11.07 1.42 12.37
CA PHE A 521 -11.25 1.10 13.78
C PHE A 521 -9.92 1.05 14.53
N ILE A 522 -8.92 0.28 14.07
CA ILE A 522 -7.70 0.08 14.87
C ILE A 522 -6.78 1.31 14.90
N LEU A 523 -6.80 2.14 13.85
CA LEU A 523 -5.91 3.30 13.72
C LEU A 523 -6.52 4.57 14.30
N PHE A 524 -7.86 4.70 14.26
CA PHE A 524 -8.54 5.95 14.62
C PHE A 524 -9.63 5.75 15.67
N ILE A 525 -10.74 5.07 15.33
CA ILE A 525 -11.94 5.02 16.19
C ILE A 525 -11.64 4.33 17.52
N GLY A 526 -11.00 3.17 17.50
CA GLY A 526 -10.68 2.37 18.68
C GLY A 526 -9.78 3.12 19.67
N PRO A 527 -8.61 3.65 19.25
CA PRO A 527 -7.79 4.49 20.11
C PRO A 527 -8.53 5.71 20.69
N LEU A 528 -9.34 6.39 19.87
CA LEU A 528 -10.15 7.54 20.30
C LEU A 528 -11.19 7.15 21.36
N LEU A 529 -11.95 6.08 21.12
CA LEU A 529 -12.94 5.56 22.07
C LEU A 529 -12.29 5.11 23.39
N MET A 530 -11.04 4.63 23.33
CA MET A 530 -10.30 4.11 24.47
C MET A 530 -9.45 5.15 25.21
N GLU A 531 -9.31 6.37 24.69
CA GLU A 531 -8.45 7.42 25.25
C GLU A 531 -8.86 7.74 26.70
N ASN A 532 -10.14 8.05 26.90
CA ASN A 532 -10.73 8.40 28.20
C ASN A 532 -11.34 7.21 28.96
N ARG A 533 -11.21 5.99 28.42
CA ARG A 533 -11.72 4.76 29.07
C ARG A 533 -10.59 3.97 29.72
N LYS A 534 -10.94 3.25 30.80
CA LYS A 534 -10.05 2.25 31.39
C LYS A 534 -9.93 1.05 30.43
N ALA A 535 -8.77 0.39 30.44
CA ALA A 535 -8.53 -0.78 29.60
C ALA A 535 -9.51 -1.91 29.96
N PHE A 536 -10.14 -2.53 28.95
CA PHE A 536 -11.07 -3.62 29.17
C PHE A 536 -10.37 -4.89 29.67
N THR A 537 -10.99 -5.58 30.63
CA THR A 537 -10.51 -6.83 31.22
C THR A 537 -11.05 -8.05 30.47
N LEU A 538 -10.60 -8.22 29.22
CA LEU A 538 -11.11 -9.26 28.30
C LEU A 538 -10.54 -10.67 28.52
N ARG A 539 -10.25 -11.10 29.76
CA ARG A 539 -9.54 -12.38 30.02
C ARG A 539 -10.31 -13.59 29.51
N ARG A 540 -11.59 -13.75 29.91
CA ARG A 540 -12.44 -14.87 29.47
C ARG A 540 -12.68 -14.86 27.96
N THR A 541 -12.91 -13.67 27.39
CA THR A 541 -13.07 -13.51 25.94
C THR A 541 -11.83 -13.94 25.18
N LEU A 542 -10.64 -13.54 25.63
CA LEU A 542 -9.38 -13.97 25.01
C LEU A 542 -9.14 -15.47 25.17
N GLN A 543 -9.48 -16.07 26.31
CA GLN A 543 -9.35 -17.52 26.49
C GLN A 543 -10.24 -18.27 25.51
N LEU A 544 -11.53 -17.89 25.43
CA LEU A 544 -12.48 -18.51 24.51
C LEU A 544 -12.04 -18.31 23.04
N TYR A 545 -11.68 -17.09 22.67
CA TYR A 545 -11.21 -16.77 21.32
C TYR A 545 -9.97 -17.59 20.92
N ASN A 546 -8.97 -17.69 21.81
CA ASN A 546 -7.77 -18.48 21.53
C ASN A 546 -8.10 -19.98 21.42
N ILE A 547 -9.03 -20.51 22.21
CA ILE A 547 -9.50 -21.91 22.09
C ILE A 547 -10.19 -22.13 20.74
N VAL A 548 -11.11 -21.23 20.35
CA VAL A 548 -11.79 -21.28 19.05
C VAL A 548 -10.78 -21.25 17.91
N GLN A 549 -9.78 -20.36 17.98
CA GLN A 549 -8.70 -20.28 17.02
C GLN A 549 -7.89 -21.59 16.95
N ILE A 550 -7.50 -22.17 18.07
CA ILE A 550 -6.78 -23.46 18.10
C ILE A 550 -7.62 -24.56 17.44
N CYS A 551 -8.88 -24.71 17.83
CA CYS A 551 -9.78 -25.72 17.30
C CYS A 551 -10.03 -25.53 15.80
N PHE A 552 -10.24 -24.29 15.34
CA PHE A 552 -10.51 -24.01 13.93
C PHE A 552 -9.28 -24.23 13.05
N ASN A 553 -8.09 -23.84 13.52
CA ASN A 553 -6.84 -24.13 12.81
C ASN A 553 -6.55 -25.64 12.77
N ALA A 554 -6.86 -26.38 13.84
CA ALA A 554 -6.73 -27.84 13.87
C ALA A 554 -7.72 -28.53 12.92
N PHE A 555 -8.99 -28.10 12.92
CA PHE A 555 -10.02 -28.59 12.00
C PHE A 555 -9.57 -28.48 10.54
N MET A 556 -9.07 -27.32 10.12
CA MET A 556 -8.59 -27.13 8.74
C MET A 556 -7.43 -28.07 8.38
N ILE A 557 -6.51 -28.35 9.32
CA ILE A 557 -5.40 -29.29 9.09
C ILE A 557 -5.92 -30.72 8.97
N VAL A 558 -6.79 -31.16 9.88
CA VAL A 558 -7.36 -32.51 9.88
C VAL A 558 -8.15 -32.75 8.59
N THR A 559 -8.97 -31.79 8.18
CA THR A 559 -9.73 -31.86 6.92
C THR A 559 -8.80 -31.98 5.71
N LEU A 560 -7.67 -31.25 5.71
CA LEU A 560 -6.68 -31.32 4.65
C LEU A 560 -5.92 -32.67 4.63
N LEU A 561 -5.62 -33.26 5.78
CA LEU A 561 -4.84 -34.51 5.91
C LEU A 561 -5.70 -35.78 5.72
N CYS A 562 -6.93 -35.83 6.24
CA CYS A 562 -7.76 -37.04 6.23
C CYS A 562 -8.26 -37.44 4.83
N ARG A 563 -8.32 -36.52 3.86
CA ARG A 563 -8.88 -36.79 2.52
C ARG A 563 -7.84 -37.10 1.43
N LYS A 564 -6.74 -37.79 1.79
CA LYS A 564 -5.68 -38.26 0.86
C LYS A 564 -5.17 -37.16 -0.08
N THR A 565 -5.03 -35.93 0.41
CA THR A 565 -4.45 -34.85 -0.41
C THR A 565 -3.04 -35.26 -0.86
N TYR A 566 -2.74 -35.10 -2.14
CA TYR A 566 -1.46 -35.51 -2.70
C TYR A 566 -0.32 -34.55 -2.32
N ILE A 567 -0.48 -33.66 -1.34
CA ILE A 567 0.51 -32.66 -0.94
C ILE A 567 1.90 -33.29 -0.73
N ILE A 568 1.96 -34.39 0.02
CA ILE A 568 3.22 -35.12 0.28
C ILE A 568 3.67 -35.86 -1.00
N LYS A 569 2.74 -36.47 -1.75
CA LYS A 569 3.05 -37.20 -2.99
C LYS A 569 3.58 -36.26 -4.09
N ASN A 570 3.07 -35.04 -4.19
CA ASN A 570 3.46 -33.98 -5.12
C ASN A 570 4.78 -33.29 -4.73
N LEU A 571 5.12 -33.28 -3.43
CA LEU A 571 6.44 -32.85 -2.97
C LEU A 571 7.54 -33.71 -3.62
N PHE A 572 7.32 -35.03 -3.68
CA PHE A 572 8.28 -36.02 -4.21
C PHE A 572 8.01 -36.46 -5.66
N SER A 573 6.88 -36.09 -6.26
CA SER A 573 6.54 -36.41 -7.66
C SER A 573 7.36 -35.59 -8.68
N SER A 574 7.69 -36.18 -9.82
CA SER A 574 8.36 -35.55 -10.97
C SER A 574 7.41 -34.79 -11.90
N THR A 575 6.10 -35.03 -11.80
CA THR A 575 5.04 -34.40 -12.61
C THR A 575 4.08 -33.61 -11.75
N CYS A 576 3.46 -32.56 -12.32
CA CYS A 576 2.50 -31.69 -11.62
C CYS A 576 1.09 -31.67 -12.21
N LYS A 577 0.86 -32.48 -13.25
CA LYS A 577 -0.50 -32.76 -13.70
C LYS A 577 -1.02 -33.92 -12.86
N VAL A 578 -1.79 -33.58 -11.83
CA VAL A 578 -2.71 -34.54 -11.21
C VAL A 578 -4.05 -34.28 -11.90
N GLU A 579 -4.55 -35.27 -12.61
CA GLU A 579 -5.91 -35.28 -13.14
C GLU A 579 -6.87 -35.33 -11.94
N ARG A 580 -7.80 -34.38 -11.84
CA ARG A 580 -8.65 -34.21 -10.65
C ARG A 580 -10.11 -34.39 -11.01
N SER A 581 -10.84 -35.03 -10.11
CA SER A 581 -12.29 -35.02 -10.13
C SER A 581 -12.83 -33.62 -9.76
N ALA A 582 -14.05 -33.32 -10.21
CA ALA A 582 -14.73 -32.07 -9.86
C ALA A 582 -14.92 -31.92 -8.34
N ASP A 583 -15.17 -33.04 -7.66
CA ASP A 583 -15.37 -33.08 -6.21
C ASP A 583 -14.10 -32.67 -5.44
N GLU A 584 -12.93 -33.18 -5.84
CA GLU A 584 -11.64 -32.83 -5.20
C GLU A 584 -11.33 -31.33 -5.32
N ILE A 585 -11.66 -30.71 -6.46
CA ILE A 585 -11.46 -29.26 -6.66
C ILE A 585 -12.41 -28.45 -5.75
N LEU A 586 -13.67 -28.88 -5.62
CA LEU A 586 -14.64 -28.22 -4.76
C LEU A 586 -14.18 -28.26 -3.30
N TYR A 587 -13.70 -29.41 -2.80
CA TYR A 587 -13.23 -29.55 -1.43
C TYR A 587 -11.97 -28.73 -1.10
N LEU A 588 -11.01 -28.67 -2.02
CA LEU A 588 -9.83 -27.80 -1.85
C LEU A 588 -10.24 -26.33 -1.78
N SER A 589 -11.25 -25.96 -2.56
CA SER A 589 -11.81 -24.62 -2.53
C SER A 589 -12.53 -24.32 -1.23
N GLU A 590 -13.30 -25.28 -0.68
CA GLU A 590 -13.92 -25.16 0.64
C GLU A 590 -12.86 -24.94 1.72
N CYS A 591 -11.77 -25.72 1.72
CA CYS A 591 -10.67 -25.57 2.67
C CYS A 591 -10.02 -24.18 2.58
N ALA A 592 -9.82 -23.68 1.36
CA ALA A 592 -9.28 -22.34 1.13
C ALA A 592 -10.26 -21.23 1.58
N TRP A 593 -11.57 -21.43 1.41
CA TRP A 593 -12.57 -20.50 1.93
C TRP A 593 -12.58 -20.47 3.46
N HIS A 594 -12.50 -21.62 4.14
CA HIS A 594 -12.32 -21.67 5.58
C HIS A 594 -11.05 -20.93 6.02
N TYR A 595 -9.96 -21.03 5.24
CA TYR A 595 -8.74 -20.28 5.49
C TYR A 595 -8.92 -18.76 5.33
N VAL A 596 -9.70 -18.29 4.34
CA VAL A 596 -10.07 -16.86 4.20
C VAL A 596 -10.84 -16.39 5.44
N ILE A 597 -11.83 -17.16 5.88
CA ILE A 597 -12.59 -16.85 7.11
C ILE A 597 -11.66 -16.82 8.33
N ASN A 598 -10.73 -17.76 8.46
CA ASN A 598 -9.73 -17.76 9.53
C ASN A 598 -8.88 -16.48 9.55
N LYS A 599 -8.42 -16.00 8.39
CA LYS A 599 -7.66 -14.74 8.32
C LYS A 599 -8.51 -13.51 8.70
N ILE A 600 -9.81 -13.54 8.43
CA ILE A 600 -10.75 -12.51 8.89
C ILE A 600 -10.91 -12.57 10.42
N LEU A 601 -11.01 -13.78 10.99
CA LEU A 601 -11.05 -13.97 12.45
C LEU A 601 -9.76 -13.47 13.13
N ASP A 602 -8.60 -13.67 12.50
CA ASP A 602 -7.31 -13.16 13.00
C ASP A 602 -7.31 -11.62 13.18
N LEU A 603 -8.19 -10.87 12.50
CA LEU A 603 -8.28 -9.40 12.68
C LEU A 603 -8.73 -9.01 14.09
N PHE A 604 -9.46 -9.88 14.79
CA PHE A 604 -9.90 -9.63 16.17
C PHE A 604 -8.73 -9.52 17.15
N ASP A 605 -7.56 -10.11 16.86
CA ASP A 605 -6.35 -9.95 17.67
C ASP A 605 -6.03 -8.48 17.91
N THR A 606 -6.04 -7.69 16.84
CA THR A 606 -5.72 -6.26 16.88
C THR A 606 -6.82 -5.47 17.59
N ILE A 607 -8.08 -5.85 17.41
CA ILE A 607 -9.22 -5.25 18.12
C ILE A 607 -9.05 -5.44 19.63
N PHE A 608 -8.73 -6.66 20.08
CA PHE A 608 -8.49 -6.91 21.50
C PHE A 608 -7.27 -6.16 22.05
N ILE A 609 -6.22 -5.99 21.26
CA ILE A 609 -5.04 -5.19 21.64
C ILE A 609 -5.44 -3.73 21.89
N VAL A 610 -6.23 -3.13 21.00
CA VAL A 610 -6.71 -1.75 21.11
C VAL A 610 -7.61 -1.57 22.32
N LEU A 611 -8.60 -2.46 22.51
CA LEU A 611 -9.52 -2.42 23.67
C LEU A 611 -8.80 -2.61 25.02
N ARG A 612 -7.62 -3.25 25.01
CA ARG A 612 -6.76 -3.42 26.21
C ARG A 612 -5.73 -2.31 26.38
N LYS A 613 -5.75 -1.27 25.54
CA LYS A 613 -4.77 -0.17 25.50
C LYS A 613 -3.32 -0.67 25.40
N LYS A 614 -3.09 -1.73 24.62
CA LYS A 614 -1.75 -2.30 24.37
C LYS A 614 -1.19 -1.82 23.02
N GLN A 615 -1.30 -0.52 22.74
CA GLN A 615 -0.98 0.06 21.43
C GLN A 615 0.46 -0.19 20.96
N SER A 616 1.41 -0.42 21.88
CA SER A 616 2.79 -0.82 21.55
C SER A 616 2.89 -2.15 20.79
N GLN A 617 1.83 -2.98 20.82
CA GLN A 617 1.74 -4.22 20.07
C GLN A 617 1.15 -4.02 18.66
N VAL A 618 0.45 -2.90 18.40
CA VAL A 618 -0.07 -2.52 17.08
C VAL A 618 1.07 -1.94 16.24
N THR A 619 1.99 -2.82 15.83
CA THR A 619 3.15 -2.45 15.02
C THR A 619 2.80 -2.49 13.53
N PHE A 620 3.61 -1.81 12.70
CA PHE A 620 3.51 -1.92 11.25
C PHE A 620 3.55 -3.38 10.77
N LEU A 621 4.44 -4.21 11.35
CA LEU A 621 4.52 -5.63 11.02
C LEU A 621 3.18 -6.34 11.26
N HIS A 622 2.56 -6.09 12.41
CA HIS A 622 1.28 -6.68 12.81
C HIS A 622 0.16 -6.25 11.86
N VAL A 623 -0.04 -4.94 11.68
CA VAL A 623 -1.13 -4.41 10.85
C VAL A 623 -0.95 -4.79 9.37
N TYR A 624 0.27 -4.70 8.85
CA TYR A 624 0.59 -5.11 7.47
C TYR A 624 0.27 -6.58 7.25
N HIS A 625 0.75 -7.47 8.14
CA HIS A 625 0.49 -8.91 8.07
C HIS A 625 -1.01 -9.23 8.10
N HIS A 626 -1.74 -8.76 9.11
CA HIS A 626 -3.18 -9.07 9.25
C HIS A 626 -4.02 -8.53 8.08
N THR A 627 -3.64 -7.39 7.49
CA THR A 627 -4.37 -6.83 6.35
C THR A 627 -4.04 -7.55 5.05
N ILE A 628 -2.75 -7.73 4.74
CA ILE A 628 -2.34 -8.31 3.45
C ILE A 628 -2.66 -9.81 3.36
N MET A 629 -2.66 -10.54 4.48
CA MET A 629 -2.98 -11.97 4.48
C MET A 629 -4.45 -12.24 4.13
N VAL A 630 -5.38 -11.37 4.52
CA VAL A 630 -6.79 -11.45 4.09
C VAL A 630 -6.91 -11.21 2.58
N VAL A 631 -6.23 -10.17 2.07
CA VAL A 631 -6.23 -9.85 0.63
C VAL A 631 -5.62 -10.99 -0.18
N LEU A 632 -4.48 -11.53 0.26
CA LEU A 632 -3.79 -12.63 -0.41
C LEU A 632 -4.64 -13.91 -0.38
N ALA A 633 -5.18 -14.30 0.78
CA ALA A 633 -6.02 -15.50 0.88
C ALA A 633 -7.25 -15.42 -0.02
N TRP A 634 -7.95 -14.28 -0.02
CA TRP A 634 -9.13 -14.07 -0.86
C TRP A 634 -8.77 -14.05 -2.36
N SER A 635 -7.69 -13.37 -2.72
CA SER A 635 -7.22 -13.27 -4.11
C SER A 635 -6.75 -14.63 -4.65
N LEU A 636 -6.12 -15.47 -3.82
CA LEU A 636 -5.71 -16.80 -4.21
C LEU A 636 -6.91 -17.70 -4.47
N LEU A 637 -7.92 -17.67 -3.60
CA LEU A 637 -9.16 -18.42 -3.80
C LEU A 637 -9.93 -17.96 -5.04
N LYS A 638 -9.96 -16.64 -5.32
CA LYS A 638 -10.76 -16.07 -6.41
C LYS A 638 -10.09 -16.08 -7.79
N TYR A 639 -8.75 -15.97 -7.83
CA TYR A 639 -8.00 -15.72 -9.07
C TYR A 639 -6.93 -16.76 -9.40
N ALA A 640 -6.57 -17.65 -8.47
CA ALA A 640 -5.69 -18.76 -8.79
C ALA A 640 -6.55 -20.00 -9.02
N ASP A 641 -6.27 -20.74 -10.09
CA ASP A 641 -6.64 -22.15 -10.16
C ASP A 641 -6.07 -22.79 -8.89
N LEU A 642 -6.94 -23.24 -7.98
CA LEU A 642 -6.52 -23.80 -6.69
C LEU A 642 -5.64 -25.01 -6.94
N SER A 643 -4.33 -24.80 -6.97
CA SER A 643 -3.33 -25.86 -6.99
C SER A 643 -3.01 -26.29 -5.56
N GLU A 644 -2.77 -27.58 -5.35
CA GLU A 644 -2.27 -28.13 -4.07
C GLU A 644 -0.95 -27.47 -3.61
N GLU A 645 -0.32 -26.72 -4.50
CA GLU A 645 0.82 -25.83 -4.26
C GLU A 645 0.56 -24.77 -3.18
N PHE A 646 -0.68 -24.28 -3.05
CA PHE A 646 -1.01 -23.29 -2.02
C PHE A 646 -1.46 -23.94 -0.70
N ALA A 647 -1.96 -25.18 -0.76
CA ALA A 647 -2.42 -25.94 0.40
C ALA A 647 -1.30 -26.23 1.42
N PHE A 648 -0.07 -26.48 0.95
CA PHE A 648 1.09 -26.66 1.84
C PHE A 648 1.39 -25.42 2.68
N GLY A 649 1.27 -24.23 2.07
CA GLY A 649 1.45 -22.96 2.78
C GLY A 649 0.39 -22.76 3.86
N TYR A 650 -0.87 -23.11 3.57
CA TYR A 650 -1.97 -23.05 4.53
C TYR A 650 -1.76 -24.04 5.68
N MET A 651 -1.35 -25.27 5.37
CA MET A 651 -1.04 -26.30 6.36
C MET A 651 0.05 -25.84 7.32
N LEU A 652 1.17 -25.33 6.80
CA LEU A 652 2.25 -24.81 7.62
C LEU A 652 1.82 -23.58 8.44
N ASN A 653 1.03 -22.67 7.88
CA ASN A 653 0.52 -21.51 8.61
C ASN A 653 -0.39 -21.92 9.78
N ASN A 654 -1.36 -22.80 9.52
CA ASN A 654 -2.30 -23.27 10.53
C ASN A 654 -1.57 -24.04 11.65
N SER A 655 -0.54 -24.84 11.32
CA SER A 655 0.29 -25.55 12.32
C SER A 655 0.99 -24.57 13.28
N ILE A 656 1.56 -23.50 12.73
CA ILE A 656 2.20 -22.47 13.55
C ILE A 656 1.18 -21.64 14.32
N HIS A 657 0.00 -21.37 13.74
CA HIS A 657 -1.08 -20.65 14.42
C HIS A 657 -1.65 -21.44 15.61
N ILE A 658 -1.75 -22.78 15.54
CA ILE A 658 -2.11 -23.60 16.71
C ILE A 658 -1.14 -23.33 17.87
N LEU A 659 0.16 -23.38 17.62
CA LEU A 659 1.19 -23.14 18.64
C LEU A 659 1.19 -21.69 19.16
N MET A 660 0.96 -20.73 18.27
CA MET A 660 0.90 -19.30 18.60
C MET A 660 -0.33 -18.97 19.46
N TYR A 661 -1.52 -19.44 19.07
CA TYR A 661 -2.74 -19.22 19.83
C TYR A 661 -2.74 -20.02 21.15
N PHE A 662 -2.10 -21.18 21.20
CA PHE A 662 -1.84 -21.86 22.47
C PHE A 662 -0.96 -21.03 23.41
N TYR A 663 0.10 -20.40 22.89
CA TYR A 663 0.89 -19.45 23.66
C TYR A 663 0.04 -18.27 24.17
N TYR A 664 -0.83 -17.70 23.33
CA TYR A 664 -1.71 -16.61 23.73
C TYR A 664 -2.77 -17.02 24.76
N LEU A 665 -3.29 -18.25 24.66
CA LEU A 665 -4.18 -18.84 25.66
C LEU A 665 -3.50 -18.91 27.03
N VAL A 666 -2.31 -19.51 27.10
CA VAL A 666 -1.54 -19.62 28.35
C VAL A 666 -1.16 -18.23 28.88
N ALA A 667 -0.81 -17.29 28.00
CA ALA A 667 -0.54 -15.90 28.40
C ALA A 667 -1.79 -15.19 28.96
N ALA A 668 -3.00 -15.57 28.53
CA ALA A 668 -4.27 -15.05 29.00
C ALA A 668 -4.76 -15.67 30.32
N LEU A 669 -4.21 -16.81 30.76
CA LEU A 669 -4.49 -17.43 32.07
C LEU A 669 -3.98 -16.58 33.25
N GLY A 670 -3.01 -15.69 33.02
CA GLY A 670 -2.60 -14.66 33.97
C GLY A 670 -1.10 -14.68 34.31
N PRO A 671 -0.64 -13.78 35.19
CA PRO A 671 0.78 -13.60 35.50
C PRO A 671 1.46 -14.85 36.07
N GLN A 672 0.73 -15.66 36.85
CA GLN A 672 1.22 -16.93 37.40
C GLN A 672 1.65 -17.93 36.33
N TYR A 673 1.00 -17.92 35.16
CA TYR A 673 1.29 -18.85 34.07
C TYR A 673 2.29 -18.28 33.05
N GLN A 674 2.40 -16.95 32.95
CA GLN A 674 3.34 -16.28 32.04
C GLN A 674 4.81 -16.63 32.35
N ARG A 675 5.14 -17.00 33.59
CA ARG A 675 6.49 -17.46 33.97
C ARG A 675 6.94 -18.72 33.24
N TYR A 676 6.01 -19.58 32.83
CA TYR A 676 6.31 -20.83 32.11
C TYR A 676 6.48 -20.63 30.59
N LEU A 677 6.30 -19.41 30.08
CA LEU A 677 6.40 -19.08 28.66
C LEU A 677 7.83 -18.77 28.20
N TRP A 678 8.82 -19.50 28.72
CA TRP A 678 10.25 -19.36 28.36
C TRP A 678 10.51 -19.63 26.87
N TRP A 679 9.62 -20.36 26.22
CA TRP A 679 9.76 -20.83 24.84
C TRP A 679 9.24 -19.83 23.78
N LYS A 680 8.85 -18.62 24.17
CA LYS A 680 8.41 -17.54 23.25
C LYS A 680 9.35 -17.33 22.07
N LYS A 681 10.68 -17.38 22.32
CA LYS A 681 11.71 -17.22 21.28
C LYS A 681 11.66 -18.32 20.21
N TYR A 682 11.26 -19.53 20.58
CA TYR A 682 11.17 -20.66 19.66
C TYR A 682 9.96 -20.54 18.75
N ILE A 683 8.84 -19.97 19.21
CA ILE A 683 7.69 -19.64 18.33
C ILE A 683 8.15 -18.73 17.19
N THR A 684 8.89 -17.66 17.51
CA THR A 684 9.39 -16.74 16.49
C THR A 684 10.40 -17.40 15.54
N LYS A 685 11.21 -18.35 16.04
CA LYS A 685 12.09 -19.17 15.17
C LYS A 685 11.29 -20.10 14.26
N MET A 686 10.23 -20.73 14.76
CA MET A 686 9.35 -21.59 13.98
C MET A 686 8.57 -20.80 12.92
N GLN A 687 8.10 -19.59 13.23
CA GLN A 687 7.51 -18.66 12.26
C GLN A 687 8.50 -18.29 11.14
N LEU A 688 9.77 -18.02 11.47
CA LEU A 688 10.82 -17.80 10.48
C LEU A 688 11.10 -19.05 9.63
N GLY A 689 11.15 -20.23 10.28
CA GLY A 689 11.31 -21.51 9.61
C GLY A 689 10.17 -21.80 8.64
N GLN A 690 8.93 -21.51 9.03
CA GLN A 690 7.75 -21.62 8.19
C GLN A 690 7.91 -20.79 6.91
N PHE A 691 8.27 -19.51 7.00
CA PHE A 691 8.46 -18.68 5.81
C PHE A 691 9.59 -19.20 4.92
N ALA A 692 10.70 -19.68 5.50
CA ALA A 692 11.79 -20.29 4.75
C ALA A 692 11.36 -21.57 4.02
N LEU A 693 10.58 -22.44 4.68
CA LEU A 693 10.04 -23.67 4.10
C LEU A 693 9.03 -23.39 2.99
N VAL A 694 8.16 -22.38 3.16
CA VAL A 694 7.23 -21.94 2.11
C VAL A 694 8.01 -21.38 0.91
N LEU A 695 9.03 -20.55 1.14
CA LEU A 695 9.89 -20.04 0.07
C LEU A 695 10.62 -21.16 -0.69
N LEU A 696 11.15 -22.15 0.04
CA LEU A 696 11.79 -23.32 -0.55
C LEU A 696 10.80 -24.15 -1.37
N TYR A 697 9.60 -24.41 -0.84
CA TYR A 697 8.56 -25.15 -1.53
C TYR A 697 8.10 -24.44 -2.80
N MET A 698 7.87 -23.13 -2.73
CA MET A 698 7.51 -22.32 -3.89
C MET A 698 8.64 -22.27 -4.93
N ALA A 699 9.90 -22.25 -4.49
CA ALA A 699 11.04 -22.36 -5.39
C ALA A 699 11.06 -23.73 -6.09
N VAL A 700 10.80 -24.83 -5.36
CA VAL A 700 10.70 -26.19 -5.95
C VAL A 700 9.56 -26.28 -6.97
N ILE A 701 8.38 -25.74 -6.67
CA ILE A 701 7.24 -25.71 -7.61
C ILE A 701 7.57 -24.87 -8.86
N ALA A 702 8.19 -23.70 -8.67
CA ALA A 702 8.66 -22.88 -9.78
C ALA A 702 9.70 -23.64 -10.63
N MET A 703 10.59 -24.39 -10.00
CA MET A 703 11.58 -25.29 -10.62
C MET A 703 10.98 -26.53 -11.26
N LYS A 704 9.74 -26.93 -10.95
CA LYS A 704 9.03 -28.01 -11.65
C LYS A 704 8.18 -27.50 -12.81
N GLY A 705 7.92 -26.18 -12.89
CA GLY A 705 7.15 -25.56 -13.99
C GLY A 705 5.64 -25.72 -13.84
N CYS A 706 5.16 -25.80 -12.61
CA CYS A 706 3.84 -26.30 -12.28
C CYS A 706 2.91 -25.20 -11.78
N GLY A 707 1.62 -25.25 -12.16
CA GLY A 707 0.57 -24.40 -11.61
C GLY A 707 0.61 -22.93 -12.05
N ALA A 708 0.00 -22.07 -11.21
CA ALA A 708 -0.46 -20.69 -11.47
C ALA A 708 0.45 -19.77 -12.32
N SER A 709 -0.12 -18.67 -12.83
CA SER A 709 0.62 -17.68 -13.62
C SER A 709 1.93 -17.25 -12.96
N LEU A 710 2.99 -17.05 -13.77
CA LEU A 710 4.31 -16.63 -13.30
C LEU A 710 4.25 -15.37 -12.41
N ALA A 711 3.29 -14.49 -12.69
CA ALA A 711 2.98 -13.30 -11.91
C ALA A 711 2.54 -13.61 -10.47
N MET A 712 1.61 -14.55 -10.29
CA MET A 712 1.08 -14.94 -8.97
C MET A 712 2.17 -15.60 -8.12
N LYS A 713 2.95 -16.51 -8.73
CA LYS A 713 4.10 -17.16 -8.06
C LYS A 713 5.13 -16.14 -7.60
N THR A 714 5.47 -15.18 -8.46
CA THR A 714 6.42 -14.11 -8.14
C THR A 714 5.89 -13.20 -7.02
N GLY A 715 4.61 -12.83 -7.06
CA GLY A 715 3.97 -12.01 -6.02
C GLY A 715 3.94 -12.69 -4.64
N LEU A 716 3.70 -14.01 -4.60
CA LEU A 716 3.72 -14.78 -3.35
C LEU A 716 5.14 -14.94 -2.79
N ILE A 717 6.12 -15.22 -3.65
CA ILE A 717 7.54 -15.30 -3.25
C ILE A 717 8.00 -13.96 -2.69
N LEU A 718 7.61 -12.84 -3.33
CA LEU A 718 7.93 -11.50 -2.85
C LEU A 718 7.30 -11.24 -1.48
N ASN A 719 6.00 -11.53 -1.29
CA ASN A 719 5.33 -11.32 -0.01
C ASN A 719 5.90 -12.20 1.12
N ALA A 720 6.16 -13.49 0.84
CA ALA A 720 6.82 -14.38 1.78
C ALA A 720 8.23 -13.89 2.15
N SER A 721 8.97 -13.32 1.20
CA SER A 721 10.26 -12.68 1.46
C SER A 721 10.13 -11.44 2.34
N VAL A 722 9.11 -10.60 2.12
CA VAL A 722 8.81 -9.44 2.97
C VAL A 722 8.50 -9.90 4.40
N PHE A 723 7.68 -10.94 4.58
CA PHE A 723 7.39 -11.48 5.92
C PHE A 723 8.64 -12.01 6.60
N PHE A 724 9.47 -12.79 5.89
CA PHE A 724 10.72 -13.29 6.43
C PHE A 724 11.61 -12.14 6.91
N LEU A 725 11.76 -11.07 6.12
CA LEU A 725 12.57 -9.90 6.49
C LEU A 725 11.99 -9.13 7.68
N LEU A 726 10.67 -8.91 7.72
CA LEU A 726 10.02 -8.20 8.82
C LEU A 726 10.12 -8.99 10.14
N PHE A 727 9.88 -10.31 10.11
CA PHE A 727 10.04 -11.18 11.28
C PHE A 727 11.51 -11.33 11.69
N ALA A 728 12.46 -11.37 10.75
CA ALA A 728 13.88 -11.41 11.08
C ALA A 728 14.33 -10.11 11.76
N ASN A 729 13.83 -8.97 11.29
CA ASN A 729 14.08 -7.67 11.93
C ASN A 729 13.45 -7.60 13.33
N PHE A 730 12.23 -8.12 13.49
CA PHE A 730 11.57 -8.23 14.80
C PHE A 730 12.37 -9.13 15.76
N TYR A 731 12.80 -10.31 15.32
CA TYR A 731 13.61 -11.23 16.12
C TYR A 731 14.92 -10.57 16.57
N ARG A 732 15.62 -9.89 15.66
CA ARG A 732 16.87 -9.19 15.95
C ARG A 732 16.67 -8.06 16.97
N LYS A 733 15.62 -7.26 16.83
CA LYS A 733 15.33 -6.14 17.73
C LYS A 733 14.91 -6.61 19.12
N THR A 734 14.12 -7.68 19.20
CA THR A 734 13.51 -8.15 20.45
C THR A 734 14.43 -9.08 21.25
N TYR A 735 15.13 -10.00 20.58
CA TYR A 735 15.88 -11.07 21.23
C TYR A 735 17.40 -10.89 21.09
N ALA A 736 17.91 -10.65 19.87
CA ALA A 736 19.37 -10.65 19.65
C ALA A 736 20.12 -9.53 20.40
N LYS A 737 19.52 -8.34 20.56
CA LYS A 737 20.12 -7.24 21.36
C LYS A 737 20.17 -7.53 22.86
N LYS A 738 19.26 -8.37 23.38
CA LYS A 738 19.20 -8.72 24.80
C LYS A 738 20.21 -9.80 25.15
N ASP A 739 20.43 -10.76 24.25
CA ASP A 739 21.44 -11.80 24.43
C ASP A 739 22.85 -11.19 24.44
N ASP A 740 23.17 -10.27 23.52
CA ASP A 740 24.46 -9.54 23.47
C ASP A 740 24.76 -8.73 24.75
N SER A 741 23.74 -8.14 25.40
CA SER A 741 23.92 -7.38 26.65
C SER A 741 24.10 -8.29 27.87
N THR A 742 23.41 -9.43 27.89
CA THR A 742 23.46 -10.39 29.00
C THR A 742 24.75 -11.20 28.94
N GLU A 743 25.23 -11.52 27.73
CA GLU A 743 26.51 -12.19 27.51
C GLU A 743 27.70 -11.26 27.76
N LYS A 744 27.55 -9.95 27.52
CA LYS A 744 28.54 -8.95 27.96
C LYS A 744 28.57 -8.77 29.48
N SER A 745 27.44 -8.76 30.18
CA SER A 745 27.45 -8.65 31.64
C SER A 745 28.01 -9.90 32.32
N LYS A 746 27.83 -11.09 31.72
CA LYS A 746 28.47 -12.35 32.15
C LYS A 746 29.96 -12.45 31.84
N LYS A 747 30.50 -11.56 31.01
CA LYS A 747 31.95 -11.44 30.75
C LYS A 747 32.61 -10.31 31.54
N LEU A 748 31.82 -9.54 32.29
CA LEU A 748 32.25 -8.41 33.12
C LEU A 748 32.08 -8.68 34.63
N ASN A 749 31.50 -9.83 34.96
CA ASN A 749 31.58 -10.50 36.27
C ASN A 749 32.34 -11.80 36.06
#